data_AF-A0A7X5DZL0-F1
#
_entry.id   AF-A0A7X5DZL0-F1
#
_cell.length_a   1.000
_cell.length_b   1.000
_cell.length_c   1.000
_cell.angle_alpha   90.00
_cell.angle_beta   90.00
_cell.angle_gamma   90.00
#
_symmetry.space_group_name_H-M   'P 1'
#
loop_
_entity.id
_entity.type
_entity.pdbx_description
1 polymer ?
#
loop_
_entity_poly.entity_id
_entity_poly.type
_entity_poly.pdbx_seq_one_letter_code
_entity_poly.pdbx_strand_id
1 'polypeptide(L)'
;MKQRKKILAVLLAAVVLCGIGFGAAGAAPDSGQTSAPAAAAGTVTGRKGLTFPIGNEVPFNGTGYLAPMIANEKTYNFPQTNNVTFEPGARSDWHTHGGMLILATGGVGYYQEEGKPAQILRQGDVVECSPGVRHWHGAAPDSWFSQMVIYDSHYSGSGGESQPVTEDAYTNLKAEEYTGRTVTADNAFMFQRAAQPGTSSNFSGTFYVSTLVSGDNAADAPELHYVVFDPGVINNWHTHAGGQILIATDGVGYHQIEGQPVEVLHPGDVAYCPPGVKHWHGGSADSSFAHIAVNTNPERSGVEWFDRISDAEYRQLSSASSAFSDVPADAWYAQAANWCLSQGILTGTVLSPDGTMTRATVSDALYRAEGSPAVPSAASFPDVPAGSQYANAVSWAAANGVMSGYDNGRFGADDPVTREQMASILWRYAGSPSAAAGTDFADEGSIAAYAKTAVDWARANGIVNGREGNLFDPKGSLTRSQAAVILYGYLNGNAAGTAPAETGKSVVYMTTDISPEGLMAAYDALGWTPTGKTAVKLSTGEPPASNYLDPQLIQNVVQKVNGTIVECNTAYGGSRTSTAMHYQVAKDHGFTEIADVVILDENGSMSLPVSGGTRLQENLVGEHFGEYDSYLVLSHFKGHAMAGFGGAVKNISIGLGSQEGKCLIHTAGNSHTSPWGGDQDAFLESMGEAGKSVSDYLGNGERIVYINVMNRLSIDCDCDGNPSEPDLHDIGILASTDPVALDQACIDLVYAQKDGDGASLVNRIESRNGLHTLEHAEEIGLGSRSYQLVSLD
;
A
#
# COMPACT_ATOMS: atom_id res chain seq x y z
N MET A 1 -3.73 28.02 -38.58
CA MET A 1 -3.25 29.43 -38.73
C MET A 1 -2.33 29.75 -37.55
N LYS A 2 -1.04 30.06 -37.72
CA LYS A 2 -0.51 31.39 -38.08
C LYS A 2 -0.92 32.57 -37.16
N GLN A 3 -0.73 32.45 -35.84
CA GLN A 3 -0.33 33.55 -34.94
C GLN A 3 -0.07 33.04 -33.51
N ARG A 4 1.20 32.78 -33.16
CA ARG A 4 1.81 32.65 -31.81
C ARG A 4 3.23 32.03 -31.96
N LYS A 5 4.10 32.75 -32.67
CA LYS A 5 5.56 32.61 -32.69
C LYS A 5 6.13 34.03 -32.72
N LYS A 6 7.26 34.27 -32.05
CA LYS A 6 7.61 35.52 -31.32
C LYS A 6 6.87 35.53 -29.97
N ILE A 7 7.54 35.49 -28.81
CA ILE A 7 8.92 35.92 -28.49
C ILE A 7 9.74 34.74 -27.91
N LEU A 8 10.85 34.36 -28.56
CA LEU A 8 11.89 33.50 -27.99
C LEU A 8 13.22 33.77 -28.71
N ALA A 9 14.09 34.52 -28.03
CA ALA A 9 15.53 34.74 -28.21
C ALA A 9 15.89 35.81 -27.15
N VAL A 10 16.91 35.67 -26.32
CA VAL A 10 18.33 35.71 -26.70
C VAL A 10 19.21 35.17 -25.55
N LEU A 11 20.31 34.49 -25.94
CA LEU A 11 21.53 34.15 -25.17
C LEU A 11 21.50 33.08 -24.05
N LEU A 12 22.14 31.96 -24.39
CA LEU A 12 22.89 31.06 -23.50
C LEU A 12 24.37 31.14 -23.92
N ALA A 13 25.34 31.37 -23.03
CA ALA A 13 26.79 31.09 -23.28
C ALA A 13 27.74 31.25 -22.06
N ALA A 14 28.23 30.11 -21.56
CA ALA A 14 29.65 29.78 -21.29
C ALA A 14 30.43 30.26 -20.03
N VAL A 15 31.53 29.50 -19.77
CA VAL A 15 32.62 29.58 -18.75
C VAL A 15 32.31 28.87 -17.40
N VAL A 16 33.16 28.05 -16.75
CA VAL A 16 34.15 26.97 -17.08
C VAL A 16 35.06 26.73 -15.84
N LEU A 17 35.11 25.48 -15.37
CA LEU A 17 36.11 24.78 -14.51
C LEU A 17 36.81 25.44 -13.28
N CYS A 18 36.62 24.83 -12.11
CA CYS A 18 37.64 24.29 -11.16
C CYS A 18 36.91 23.56 -9.99
N GLY A 19 37.42 22.58 -9.23
CA GLY A 19 38.70 21.86 -9.27
C GLY A 19 39.15 21.33 -7.89
N ILE A 20 38.83 20.05 -7.57
CA ILE A 20 39.50 19.10 -6.63
C ILE A 20 39.82 19.54 -5.18
N GLY A 21 39.42 18.72 -4.18
CA GLY A 21 40.01 18.78 -2.81
C GLY A 21 39.54 17.68 -1.84
N PHE A 22 40.47 16.83 -1.37
CA PHE A 22 40.25 15.79 -0.33
C PHE A 22 40.34 16.38 1.10
N GLY A 23 39.73 15.73 2.09
CA GLY A 23 40.06 15.93 3.51
C GLY A 23 39.19 15.12 4.48
N ALA A 24 39.79 14.24 5.27
CA ALA A 24 39.11 13.43 6.28
C ALA A 24 39.80 13.54 7.67
N ALA A 25 39.09 13.03 8.69
CA ALA A 25 39.54 12.74 10.07
C ALA A 25 39.59 13.90 11.10
N GLY A 26 39.19 13.56 12.34
CA GLY A 26 39.42 14.37 13.55
C GLY A 26 38.25 14.34 14.54
N ALA A 27 38.28 13.46 15.56
CA ALA A 27 37.23 13.33 16.57
C ALA A 27 37.67 13.84 17.96
N ALA A 28 36.73 14.48 18.68
CA ALA A 28 36.62 14.57 20.16
C ALA A 28 37.76 15.34 20.92
N PRO A 29 37.58 15.74 22.21
CA PRO A 29 36.50 15.37 23.14
C PRO A 29 35.84 16.49 23.99
N ASP A 30 34.62 16.16 24.43
CA ASP A 30 34.03 16.32 25.79
C ASP A 30 34.13 17.65 26.59
N SER A 31 32.95 18.22 26.89
CA SER A 31 32.62 18.67 28.25
C SER A 31 31.09 18.68 28.45
N GLY A 32 30.55 17.70 29.16
CA GLY A 32 29.10 17.49 29.27
C GLY A 32 28.30 18.51 30.10
N GLN A 33 26.99 18.57 29.83
CA GLN A 33 25.95 19.02 30.76
C GLN A 33 24.74 18.08 30.67
N THR A 34 24.14 17.79 31.82
CA THR A 34 22.95 16.95 31.96
C THR A 34 21.67 17.75 31.72
N SER A 35 20.76 17.25 30.89
CA SER A 35 19.36 17.73 30.83
C SER A 35 18.37 16.57 30.62
N ALA A 36 17.15 16.77 31.10
CA ALA A 36 16.09 15.77 31.23
C ALA A 36 15.35 15.48 29.89
N PRO A 37 14.39 14.52 29.83
CA PRO A 37 13.86 14.01 28.57
C PRO A 37 12.76 14.90 27.96
N ALA A 38 12.67 14.89 26.63
CA ALA A 38 11.54 15.39 25.85
C ALA A 38 11.38 14.55 24.57
N ALA A 39 10.14 14.35 24.10
CA ALA A 39 9.80 13.42 23.02
C ALA A 39 9.63 14.12 21.65
N ALA A 40 9.80 13.33 20.60
CA ALA A 40 9.41 13.56 19.19
C ALA A 40 9.90 14.84 18.49
N ALA A 41 10.91 14.69 17.62
CA ALA A 41 11.14 15.61 16.52
C ALA A 41 10.03 15.49 15.47
N GLY A 42 9.49 16.60 14.98
CA GLY A 42 8.43 16.60 13.96
C GLY A 42 8.92 16.11 12.60
N THR A 43 8.16 15.21 11.99
CA THR A 43 8.49 14.56 10.72
C THR A 43 8.56 15.54 9.55
N VAL A 44 9.52 15.34 8.65
CA VAL A 44 9.52 15.96 7.31
C VAL A 44 8.34 15.40 6.52
N THR A 45 7.35 16.24 6.20
CA THR A 45 6.15 15.83 5.47
C THR A 45 6.30 16.09 3.98
N GLY A 46 6.28 15.02 3.17
CA GLY A 46 6.15 15.14 1.71
C GLY A 46 4.71 15.38 1.26
N ARG A 47 4.50 15.81 0.01
CA ARG A 47 3.19 16.13 -0.61
C ARG A 47 2.03 15.16 -0.28
N LYS A 48 2.31 13.85 -0.19
CA LYS A 48 1.31 12.80 0.12
C LYS A 48 0.83 12.79 1.58
N GLY A 49 1.65 13.29 2.50
CA GLY A 49 1.32 13.32 3.93
C GLY A 49 0.47 14.54 4.31
N LEU A 50 -0.09 15.24 3.33
CA LEU A 50 -1.03 16.33 3.53
C LEU A 50 -2.45 15.79 3.47
N THR A 51 -3.24 16.11 4.48
CA THR A 51 -4.58 15.54 4.67
C THR A 51 -5.63 16.10 3.70
N PHE A 52 -5.45 17.34 3.21
CA PHE A 52 -6.46 18.06 2.42
C PHE A 52 -6.04 18.21 0.95
N PRO A 53 -7.01 18.34 0.02
CA PRO A 53 -6.73 18.67 -1.38
C PRO A 53 -5.92 19.97 -1.52
N ILE A 54 -4.87 19.91 -2.34
CA ILE A 54 -3.94 21.03 -2.56
C ILE A 54 -4.52 22.12 -3.49
N GLY A 55 -5.36 21.73 -4.46
CA GLY A 55 -5.96 22.64 -5.44
C GLY A 55 -4.99 23.13 -6.53
N ASN A 56 -5.25 24.32 -7.05
CA ASN A 56 -4.59 24.85 -8.25
C ASN A 56 -3.26 25.53 -7.91
N GLU A 57 -2.24 25.34 -8.76
CA GLU A 57 -0.94 26.00 -8.60
C GLU A 57 -1.05 27.53 -8.66
N VAL A 58 -0.40 28.21 -7.71
CA VAL A 58 -0.33 29.66 -7.60
C VAL A 58 1.10 30.12 -7.28
N PRO A 59 1.58 31.22 -7.90
CA PRO A 59 2.94 31.70 -7.70
C PRO A 59 3.10 32.43 -6.36
N PHE A 60 4.15 32.09 -5.62
CA PHE A 60 4.58 32.71 -4.36
C PHE A 60 6.10 32.97 -4.40
N ASN A 61 6.76 33.19 -3.26
CA ASN A 61 8.21 33.03 -3.16
C ASN A 61 8.51 31.52 -3.16
N GLY A 62 8.48 30.91 -4.34
CA GLY A 62 8.37 29.45 -4.55
C GLY A 62 6.98 29.07 -5.08
N THR A 63 6.70 27.78 -5.16
CA THR A 63 5.41 27.25 -5.63
C THR A 63 4.46 27.04 -4.45
N GLY A 64 3.20 27.41 -4.61
CA GLY A 64 2.13 26.95 -3.72
C GLY A 64 0.88 26.57 -4.49
N TYR A 65 -0.14 26.15 -3.76
CA TYR A 65 -1.40 25.67 -4.30
C TYR A 65 -2.57 26.25 -3.48
N LEU A 66 -3.71 26.49 -4.13
CA LEU A 66 -4.91 27.03 -3.53
C LEU A 66 -6.14 26.19 -3.93
N ALA A 67 -6.78 25.58 -2.94
CA ALA A 67 -8.08 24.93 -3.04
C ALA A 67 -9.16 25.80 -2.36
N PRO A 68 -10.08 26.41 -3.12
CA PRO A 68 -11.23 27.10 -2.54
C PRO A 68 -12.13 26.12 -1.79
N MET A 69 -12.49 26.41 -0.54
CA MET A 69 -13.34 25.55 0.28
C MET A 69 -14.73 26.15 0.52
N ILE A 70 -14.76 27.40 0.99
CA ILE A 70 -16.01 28.12 1.31
C ILE A 70 -15.98 29.50 0.65
N ALA A 71 -17.00 29.77 -0.17
CA ALA A 71 -17.23 31.09 -0.73
C ALA A 71 -17.92 32.01 0.29
N ASN A 72 -17.63 33.32 0.22
CA ASN A 72 -18.32 34.33 1.04
C ASN A 72 -19.77 34.50 0.55
N GLU A 73 -20.67 33.66 1.06
CA GLU A 73 -22.08 33.64 0.71
C GLU A 73 -22.99 34.22 1.79
N LYS A 74 -23.91 35.09 1.38
CA LYS A 74 -24.92 35.73 2.25
C LYS A 74 -25.88 34.75 2.95
N THR A 75 -25.96 33.50 2.49
CA THR A 75 -26.77 32.43 3.10
C THR A 75 -26.23 32.09 4.49
N TYR A 76 -24.90 32.04 4.60
CA TYR A 76 -24.18 31.61 5.79
C TYR A 76 -23.50 32.77 6.52
N ASN A 77 -23.20 33.87 5.82
CA ASN A 77 -22.40 34.99 6.33
C ASN A 77 -21.09 34.51 6.99
N PHE A 78 -20.54 33.41 6.47
CA PHE A 78 -19.24 32.89 6.87
C PHE A 78 -18.17 33.46 5.93
N PRO A 79 -16.99 33.85 6.44
CA PRO A 79 -15.96 34.42 5.59
C PRO A 79 -15.39 33.43 4.57
N GLN A 80 -14.74 33.95 3.52
CA GLN A 80 -14.11 33.09 2.52
C GLN A 80 -13.02 32.23 3.16
N THR A 81 -13.04 30.94 2.85
CA THR A 81 -12.07 29.96 3.35
C THR A 81 -11.43 29.20 2.19
N ASN A 82 -10.10 29.10 2.19
CA ASN A 82 -9.33 28.31 1.22
C ASN A 82 -8.33 27.42 1.97
N ASN A 83 -8.07 26.19 1.50
CA ASN A 83 -6.85 25.47 1.87
C ASN A 83 -5.71 25.98 0.98
N VAL A 84 -4.59 26.35 1.60
CA VAL A 84 -3.39 26.87 0.94
C VAL A 84 -2.22 25.95 1.31
N THR A 85 -1.52 25.47 0.31
CA THR A 85 -0.39 24.55 0.46
C THR A 85 0.88 25.15 -0.13
N PHE A 86 2.01 24.95 0.54
CA PHE A 86 3.34 25.42 0.12
C PHE A 86 4.28 24.23 -0.10
N GLU A 87 5.05 24.27 -1.20
CA GLU A 87 6.21 23.39 -1.39
C GLU A 87 7.30 23.70 -0.35
N PRO A 88 8.25 22.79 -0.06
CA PRO A 88 9.36 23.05 0.86
C PRO A 88 10.12 24.33 0.48
N GLY A 89 10.31 25.21 1.45
CA GLY A 89 10.91 26.53 1.27
C GLY A 89 9.99 27.60 0.67
N ALA A 90 8.80 27.25 0.17
CA ALA A 90 7.89 28.22 -0.44
C ALA A 90 7.08 29.00 0.60
N ARG A 91 6.85 30.29 0.36
CA ARG A 91 6.14 31.18 1.29
C ARG A 91 5.48 32.38 0.62
N SER A 92 4.47 32.95 1.27
CA SER A 92 3.88 34.22 0.85
C SER A 92 4.91 35.37 0.90
N ASP A 93 4.60 36.47 0.22
CA ASP A 93 5.26 37.75 0.45
C ASP A 93 4.96 38.26 1.87
N TRP A 94 5.78 39.19 2.37
CA TRP A 94 5.35 40.11 3.40
C TRP A 94 4.15 40.90 2.91
N HIS A 95 3.00 40.73 3.54
CA HIS A 95 1.75 41.35 3.14
C HIS A 95 0.92 41.77 4.36
N THR A 96 -0.14 42.54 4.09
CA THR A 96 -1.11 43.01 5.09
C THR A 96 -2.49 42.99 4.49
N HIS A 97 -3.47 42.57 5.27
CA HIS A 97 -4.90 42.64 4.91
C HIS A 97 -5.74 42.90 6.16
N GLY A 98 -7.03 42.58 6.09
CA GLY A 98 -7.92 42.52 7.24
C GLY A 98 -7.56 41.37 8.19
N GLY A 99 -8.52 40.96 9.00
CA GLY A 99 -8.39 39.83 9.92
C GLY A 99 -8.18 38.50 9.20
N MET A 100 -7.52 37.55 9.87
CA MET A 100 -7.34 36.20 9.34
C MET A 100 -7.10 35.17 10.45
N LEU A 101 -7.64 33.96 10.24
CA LEU A 101 -7.25 32.75 10.97
C LEU A 101 -6.44 31.82 10.05
N ILE A 102 -5.35 31.28 10.58
CA ILE A 102 -4.59 30.17 9.98
C ILE A 102 -4.80 28.94 10.86
N LEU A 103 -5.33 27.87 10.29
CA LEU A 103 -5.44 26.56 10.93
C LEU A 103 -4.51 25.61 10.18
N ALA A 104 -3.44 25.14 10.82
CA ALA A 104 -2.47 24.26 10.19
C ALA A 104 -3.05 22.84 9.99
N THR A 105 -3.24 22.43 8.74
CA THR A 105 -3.88 21.15 8.38
C THR A 105 -2.87 20.04 8.09
N GLY A 106 -1.59 20.35 7.84
CA GLY A 106 -0.55 19.33 7.69
C GLY A 106 0.87 19.88 7.52
N GLY A 107 1.87 19.07 7.91
CA GLY A 107 3.29 19.37 7.73
C GLY A 107 3.87 20.37 8.73
N VAL A 108 5.02 20.95 8.39
CA VAL A 108 5.77 21.93 9.21
C VAL A 108 5.96 23.22 8.41
N GLY A 109 5.54 24.33 9.01
CA GLY A 109 5.59 25.65 8.40
C GLY A 109 6.11 26.73 9.33
N TYR A 110 6.16 27.95 8.81
CA TYR A 110 6.50 29.17 9.55
C TYR A 110 5.40 30.22 9.37
N TYR A 111 5.16 31.00 10.42
CA TYR A 111 4.42 32.26 10.40
C TYR A 111 5.27 33.34 11.08
N GLN A 112 5.30 34.55 10.55
CA GLN A 112 6.05 35.66 11.15
C GLN A 112 5.34 36.99 10.93
N GLU A 113 5.23 37.78 12.00
CA GLU A 113 4.82 39.18 11.96
C GLU A 113 6.04 40.11 11.93
N GLU A 114 5.89 41.28 11.32
CA GLU A 114 6.98 42.23 11.16
C GLU A 114 7.52 42.69 12.54
N GLY A 115 8.83 42.51 12.74
CA GLY A 115 9.50 42.84 14.00
C GLY A 115 9.39 41.79 15.11
N LYS A 116 8.69 40.67 14.91
CA LYS A 116 8.63 39.53 15.84
C LYS A 116 9.53 38.36 15.36
N PRO A 117 9.93 37.42 16.24
CA PRO A 117 10.48 36.13 15.83
C PRO A 117 9.49 35.37 14.93
N ALA A 118 10.00 34.51 14.05
CA ALA A 118 9.13 33.57 13.34
C ALA A 118 8.71 32.44 14.28
N GLN A 119 7.52 31.87 14.05
CA GLN A 119 6.97 30.79 14.84
C GLN A 119 6.84 29.52 13.99
N ILE A 120 7.27 28.38 14.53
CA ILE A 120 7.19 27.08 13.87
C ILE A 120 5.79 26.50 14.07
N LEU A 121 5.03 26.42 12.99
CA LEU A 121 3.69 25.84 12.92
C LEU A 121 3.75 24.36 12.54
N ARG A 122 2.83 23.58 13.13
CA ARG A 122 2.59 22.16 12.84
C ARG A 122 1.10 21.89 12.78
N GLN A 123 0.72 20.75 12.23
CA GLN A 123 -0.67 20.29 12.21
C GLN A 123 -1.36 20.49 13.58
N GLY A 124 -2.54 21.10 13.55
CA GLY A 124 -3.34 21.42 14.73
C GLY A 124 -3.04 22.76 15.40
N ASP A 125 -1.98 23.47 15.01
CA ASP A 125 -1.76 24.85 15.44
C ASP A 125 -2.79 25.80 14.81
N VAL A 126 -3.31 26.73 15.61
CA VAL A 126 -4.23 27.78 15.18
C VAL A 126 -3.63 29.15 15.50
N VAL A 127 -3.54 30.03 14.51
CA VAL A 127 -2.95 31.36 14.61
C VAL A 127 -3.97 32.42 14.24
N GLU A 128 -4.10 33.44 15.08
CA GLU A 128 -4.91 34.63 14.82
C GLU A 128 -4.02 35.78 14.33
N CYS A 129 -4.20 36.21 13.08
CA CYS A 129 -3.55 37.40 12.54
C CYS A 129 -4.52 38.58 12.62
N SER A 130 -4.25 39.52 13.54
CA SER A 130 -5.08 40.71 13.72
C SER A 130 -5.11 41.61 12.46
N PRO A 131 -6.23 42.32 12.20
CA PRO A 131 -6.34 43.24 11.06
C PRO A 131 -5.20 44.27 11.01
N GLY A 132 -4.62 44.48 9.82
CA GLY A 132 -3.56 45.46 9.62
C GLY A 132 -2.15 45.01 10.05
N VAL A 133 -1.98 43.80 10.60
CA VAL A 133 -0.65 43.25 10.92
C VAL A 133 0.06 42.83 9.63
N ARG A 134 1.30 43.29 9.46
CA ARG A 134 2.18 42.86 8.36
C ARG A 134 2.86 41.54 8.71
N HIS A 135 2.72 40.54 7.86
CA HIS A 135 3.15 39.18 8.14
C HIS A 135 3.47 38.40 6.86
N TRP A 136 4.07 37.21 7.03
CA TRP A 136 4.15 36.17 5.99
C TRP A 136 3.96 34.79 6.64
N HIS A 137 3.67 33.79 5.80
CA HIS A 137 3.57 32.39 6.20
C HIS A 137 3.99 31.46 5.06
N GLY A 138 4.44 30.25 5.38
CA GLY A 138 4.85 29.28 4.37
C GLY A 138 5.39 27.99 4.95
N ALA A 139 5.99 27.17 4.09
CA ALA A 139 6.64 25.93 4.45
C ALA A 139 7.96 26.15 5.22
N ALA A 140 8.40 25.10 5.91
CA ALA A 140 9.80 24.92 6.31
C ALA A 140 10.68 24.51 5.10
N PRO A 141 12.02 24.58 5.17
CA PRO A 141 12.88 24.33 4.00
C PRO A 141 12.85 22.89 3.48
N ASP A 142 12.46 21.94 4.34
CA ASP A 142 12.49 20.49 4.11
C ASP A 142 11.10 19.83 4.11
N SER A 143 10.08 20.47 4.68
CA SER A 143 8.70 19.96 4.77
C SER A 143 7.74 20.74 3.88
N TRP A 144 6.77 20.06 3.27
CA TRP A 144 5.55 20.69 2.79
C TRP A 144 4.75 21.25 3.98
N PHE A 145 3.91 22.25 3.72
CA PHE A 145 2.99 22.80 4.72
C PHE A 145 1.62 23.09 4.10
N SER A 146 0.55 22.66 4.76
CA SER A 146 -0.84 22.94 4.37
C SER A 146 -1.57 23.61 5.51
N GLN A 147 -2.39 24.61 5.18
CA GLN A 147 -3.15 25.40 6.12
C GLN A 147 -4.51 25.80 5.53
N MET A 148 -5.57 25.69 6.34
CA MET A 148 -6.83 26.34 6.06
C MET A 148 -6.72 27.81 6.48
N VAL A 149 -7.07 28.72 5.57
CA VAL A 149 -7.04 30.16 5.78
C VAL A 149 -8.45 30.71 5.70
N ILE A 150 -8.93 31.28 6.81
CA ILE A 150 -10.21 31.99 6.91
C ILE A 150 -9.89 33.48 6.94
N TYR A 151 -10.21 34.19 5.86
CA TYR A 151 -10.04 35.65 5.78
C TYR A 151 -11.18 36.35 6.53
N ASP A 152 -11.11 37.65 6.82
CA ASP A 152 -12.28 38.37 7.33
C ASP A 152 -13.38 38.55 6.26
N SER A 153 -14.59 38.87 6.72
CA SER A 153 -15.77 39.08 5.87
C SER A 153 -15.66 40.31 4.93
N HIS A 154 -14.62 41.13 5.08
CA HIS A 154 -14.36 42.34 4.31
C HIS A 154 -13.19 42.18 3.31
N TYR A 155 -12.54 41.01 3.29
CA TYR A 155 -11.45 40.70 2.39
C TYR A 155 -11.87 40.79 0.92
N SER A 156 -11.17 41.63 0.16
CA SER A 156 -11.48 41.96 -1.24
C SER A 156 -10.35 41.62 -2.22
N GLY A 157 -9.40 40.79 -1.81
CA GLY A 157 -8.39 40.18 -2.70
C GLY A 157 -7.24 41.10 -3.15
N SER A 158 -7.22 42.38 -2.79
CA SER A 158 -6.09 43.29 -3.06
C SER A 158 -6.14 44.54 -2.17
N GLY A 159 -5.06 44.88 -1.47
CA GLY A 159 -5.03 46.11 -0.65
C GLY A 159 -3.76 46.45 0.13
N GLY A 160 -2.88 45.48 0.44
CA GLY A 160 -1.64 45.71 1.18
C GLY A 160 -0.40 45.97 0.30
N GLU A 161 0.65 46.53 0.89
CA GLU A 161 2.00 46.46 0.30
C GLU A 161 2.50 45.01 0.34
N SER A 162 2.89 44.48 -0.82
CA SER A 162 3.49 43.15 -0.96
C SER A 162 5.00 43.28 -1.20
N GLN A 163 5.83 42.58 -0.43
CA GLN A 163 7.28 42.53 -0.65
C GLN A 163 7.82 41.10 -0.42
N PRO A 164 8.66 40.56 -1.32
CA PRO A 164 9.26 39.24 -1.16
C PRO A 164 9.99 39.03 0.17
N VAL A 165 9.81 37.85 0.77
CA VAL A 165 10.68 37.37 1.85
C VAL A 165 11.99 36.91 1.20
N THR A 166 13.04 37.73 1.27
CA THR A 166 14.33 37.46 0.62
C THR A 166 14.94 36.13 1.08
N GLU A 167 15.59 35.38 0.19
CA GLU A 167 16.25 34.10 0.52
C GLU A 167 17.25 34.24 1.68
N ASP A 168 18.02 35.32 1.75
CA ASP A 168 18.95 35.56 2.85
C ASP A 168 18.24 35.67 4.22
N ALA A 169 17.10 36.36 4.28
CA ALA A 169 16.31 36.49 5.50
C ALA A 169 15.62 35.17 5.90
N TYR A 170 15.16 34.39 4.91
CA TYR A 170 14.52 33.09 5.14
C TYR A 170 15.55 32.02 5.54
N THR A 171 16.73 32.00 4.93
CA THR A 171 17.82 31.05 5.26
C THR A 171 18.45 31.33 6.62
N ASN A 172 18.47 32.59 7.06
CA ASN A 172 18.96 33.00 8.39
C ASN A 172 17.84 33.20 9.41
N LEU A 173 16.64 32.63 9.16
CA LEU A 173 15.48 32.80 10.01
C LEU A 173 15.71 32.21 11.40
N LYS A 174 15.44 33.00 12.44
CA LYS A 174 15.37 32.51 13.82
C LYS A 174 13.91 32.23 14.14
N ALA A 175 13.54 30.95 14.06
CA ALA A 175 12.21 30.48 14.39
C ALA A 175 12.17 29.92 15.83
N GLU A 176 11.08 30.18 16.52
CA GLU A 176 10.76 29.71 17.88
C GLU A 176 9.52 28.81 17.83
N GLU A 177 9.35 27.91 18.79
CA GLU A 177 8.16 27.05 18.82
C GLU A 177 6.87 27.86 19.04
N TYR A 178 5.81 27.54 18.29
CA TYR A 178 4.53 28.23 18.42
C TYR A 178 3.92 28.03 19.82
N THR A 179 3.77 29.13 20.56
CA THR A 179 3.36 29.13 21.97
C THR A 179 1.87 28.91 22.18
N GLY A 180 1.06 29.00 21.11
CA GLY A 180 -0.39 28.76 21.15
C GLY A 180 -0.79 27.30 20.90
N ARG A 181 0.17 26.38 20.76
CA ARG A 181 -0.11 24.96 20.50
C ARG A 181 -0.90 24.32 21.63
N THR A 182 -2.08 23.81 21.31
CA THR A 182 -2.97 23.11 22.25
C THR A 182 -2.96 21.60 22.11
N VAL A 183 -2.49 21.07 20.97
CA VAL A 183 -2.47 19.64 20.67
C VAL A 183 -1.45 18.90 21.54
N THR A 184 -1.90 17.87 22.26
CA THR A 184 -1.07 17.00 23.08
C THR A 184 -0.57 15.78 22.30
N ALA A 185 0.55 15.18 22.74
CA ALA A 185 1.21 14.08 22.03
C ALA A 185 0.39 12.76 21.96
N ASP A 186 -0.67 12.65 22.78
CA ASP A 186 -1.63 11.54 22.81
C ASP A 186 -2.91 11.81 21.99
N ASN A 187 -3.06 13.00 21.39
CA ASN A 187 -4.21 13.34 20.55
C ASN A 187 -4.06 12.74 19.14
N ALA A 188 -4.91 11.77 18.81
CA ALA A 188 -4.87 11.05 17.53
C ALA A 188 -5.60 11.75 16.35
N PHE A 189 -5.93 13.04 16.49
CA PHE A 189 -6.75 13.81 15.55
C PHE A 189 -6.04 15.11 15.13
N MET A 190 -6.47 15.73 14.02
CA MET A 190 -5.88 16.96 13.49
C MET A 190 -5.86 18.11 14.50
N PHE A 191 -6.94 18.29 15.27
CA PHE A 191 -7.03 19.31 16.33
C PHE A 191 -7.28 18.67 17.69
N GLN A 192 -7.06 19.44 18.76
CA GLN A 192 -7.21 18.94 20.13
C GLN A 192 -8.67 18.59 20.44
N ARG A 193 -8.94 17.29 20.59
CA ARG A 193 -10.24 16.78 21.07
C ARG A 193 -10.44 17.15 22.53
N ALA A 194 -11.67 17.41 22.94
CA ALA A 194 -12.02 17.53 24.35
C ALA A 194 -11.61 16.29 25.18
N ALA A 195 -11.16 16.53 26.41
CA ALA A 195 -10.69 15.48 27.31
C ALA A 195 -11.81 14.62 27.93
N GLN A 196 -13.06 15.09 27.89
CA GLN A 196 -14.23 14.40 28.43
C GLN A 196 -15.30 14.26 27.34
N PRO A 197 -16.03 13.14 27.28
CA PRO A 197 -17.11 12.96 26.32
C PRO A 197 -18.33 13.81 26.67
N GLY A 198 -19.11 14.18 25.64
CA GLY A 198 -20.40 14.82 25.80
C GLY A 198 -21.47 13.87 26.37
N THR A 199 -22.49 14.44 27.01
CA THR A 199 -23.50 13.69 27.78
C THR A 199 -24.92 13.79 27.21
N SER A 200 -25.07 14.05 25.91
CA SER A 200 -26.37 14.26 25.27
C SER A 200 -26.97 12.97 24.71
N SER A 201 -28.26 12.73 24.97
CA SER A 201 -29.03 11.64 24.36
C SER A 201 -29.30 11.82 22.86
N ASN A 202 -29.00 12.99 22.32
CA ASN A 202 -29.17 13.29 20.89
C ASN A 202 -28.05 12.70 20.03
N PHE A 203 -27.12 11.95 20.61
CA PHE A 203 -26.04 11.22 19.94
C PHE A 203 -26.21 9.71 20.22
N SER A 204 -25.77 8.85 19.30
CA SER A 204 -25.95 7.39 19.43
C SER A 204 -24.95 6.70 20.35
N GLY A 205 -23.87 7.39 20.72
CA GLY A 205 -22.78 6.87 21.54
C GLY A 205 -21.83 8.00 21.94
N THR A 206 -20.56 7.66 22.17
CA THR A 206 -19.53 8.62 22.60
C THR A 206 -19.26 9.68 21.53
N PHE A 207 -19.26 10.94 21.94
CA PHE A 207 -18.83 12.06 21.11
C PHE A 207 -18.10 13.08 22.00
N TYR A 208 -17.35 13.97 21.37
CA TYR A 208 -16.53 14.99 22.05
C TYR A 208 -16.72 16.33 21.34
N VAL A 209 -16.77 17.42 22.10
CA VAL A 209 -16.88 18.78 21.55
C VAL A 209 -15.91 19.70 22.30
N SER A 210 -14.98 20.32 21.58
CA SER A 210 -14.12 21.40 22.06
C SER A 210 -14.41 22.68 21.27
N THR A 211 -14.21 23.86 21.88
CA THR A 211 -14.11 25.10 21.11
C THR A 211 -12.70 25.18 20.53
N LEU A 212 -12.61 25.35 19.21
CA LEU A 212 -11.36 25.50 18.47
C LEU A 212 -10.97 26.97 18.30
N VAL A 213 -11.95 27.83 17.98
CA VAL A 213 -11.80 29.29 17.90
C VAL A 213 -13.04 29.95 18.49
N SER A 214 -12.86 30.89 19.41
CA SER A 214 -13.96 31.68 20.01
C SER A 214 -14.61 32.62 18.99
N GLY A 215 -15.88 32.97 19.16
CA GLY A 215 -16.57 33.94 18.29
C GLY A 215 -16.06 35.40 18.39
N ASP A 216 -15.22 35.71 19.38
CA ASP A 216 -14.38 36.91 19.41
C ASP A 216 -12.99 36.46 18.92
N ASN A 217 -12.70 36.70 17.64
CA ASN A 217 -11.46 36.30 16.96
C ASN A 217 -11.09 37.29 15.86
N ALA A 218 -9.85 37.23 15.40
CA ALA A 218 -9.29 38.17 14.44
C ALA A 218 -10.05 38.27 13.11
N ALA A 219 -10.68 37.20 12.61
CA ALA A 219 -11.35 37.16 11.31
C ALA A 219 -12.85 37.52 11.36
N ASP A 220 -13.41 37.86 12.52
CA ASP A 220 -14.86 38.07 12.72
C ASP A 220 -15.68 36.85 12.28
N ALA A 221 -15.09 35.64 12.41
CA ALA A 221 -15.76 34.39 12.12
C ALA A 221 -16.67 33.97 13.30
N PRO A 222 -17.81 33.32 13.07
CA PRO A 222 -18.57 32.63 14.12
C PRO A 222 -17.70 31.60 14.88
N GLU A 223 -18.13 31.17 16.07
CA GLU A 223 -17.39 30.19 16.86
C GLU A 223 -17.20 28.87 16.08
N LEU A 224 -15.95 28.38 16.04
CA LEU A 224 -15.59 27.08 15.48
C LEU A 224 -15.54 26.06 16.61
N HIS A 225 -16.39 25.04 16.55
CA HIS A 225 -16.32 23.88 17.44
C HIS A 225 -15.65 22.72 16.72
N TYR A 226 -14.78 21.98 17.42
CA TYR A 226 -14.23 20.73 16.93
C TYR A 226 -15.01 19.56 17.52
N VAL A 227 -15.65 18.77 16.66
CA VAL A 227 -16.54 17.67 17.03
C VAL A 227 -15.92 16.35 16.59
N VAL A 228 -15.83 15.40 17.51
CA VAL A 228 -15.29 14.05 17.24
C VAL A 228 -16.30 12.99 17.65
N PHE A 229 -16.54 12.03 16.77
CA PHE A 229 -17.41 10.87 16.93
C PHE A 229 -16.56 9.60 17.03
N ASP A 230 -16.87 8.72 17.97
CA ASP A 230 -16.39 7.33 17.92
C ASP A 230 -17.01 6.60 16.69
N PRO A 231 -16.45 5.46 16.24
CA PRO A 231 -16.98 4.72 15.10
C PRO A 231 -18.46 4.33 15.31
N GLY A 232 -19.28 4.47 14.28
CA GLY A 232 -20.72 4.23 14.34
C GLY A 232 -21.56 5.34 15.02
N VAL A 233 -20.92 6.39 15.56
CA VAL A 233 -21.65 7.41 16.32
C VAL A 233 -22.18 8.52 15.43
N ILE A 234 -23.49 8.78 15.53
CA ILE A 234 -24.21 9.82 14.79
C ILE A 234 -25.06 10.67 15.74
N ASN A 235 -25.40 11.88 15.32
CA ASN A 235 -26.43 12.67 15.99
C ASN A 235 -27.83 12.38 15.42
N ASN A 236 -28.85 12.81 16.15
CA ASN A 236 -30.24 12.80 15.71
C ASN A 236 -30.45 13.88 14.62
N TRP A 237 -31.53 13.72 13.84
CA TRP A 237 -32.00 14.79 12.95
C TRP A 237 -32.24 16.07 13.75
N HIS A 238 -31.78 17.21 13.22
CA HIS A 238 -31.96 18.52 13.83
C HIS A 238 -31.96 19.66 12.80
N THR A 239 -32.37 20.85 13.22
CA THR A 239 -32.26 22.10 12.43
C THR A 239 -31.43 23.12 13.20
N HIS A 240 -30.72 23.98 12.47
CA HIS A 240 -30.10 25.20 13.03
C HIS A 240 -30.82 26.42 12.46
N ALA A 241 -31.36 27.29 13.33
CA ALA A 241 -32.13 28.46 12.89
C ALA A 241 -31.29 29.48 12.09
N GLY A 242 -29.97 29.53 12.32
CA GLY A 242 -28.98 30.28 11.54
C GLY A 242 -28.23 29.46 10.47
N GLY A 243 -28.48 28.15 10.37
CA GLY A 243 -27.72 27.23 9.52
C GLY A 243 -26.43 26.74 10.17
N GLN A 244 -25.71 25.86 9.47
CA GLN A 244 -24.42 25.33 9.90
C GLN A 244 -23.53 25.00 8.70
N ILE A 245 -22.22 25.07 8.89
CA ILE A 245 -21.22 24.52 7.96
C ILE A 245 -20.39 23.48 8.72
N LEU A 246 -20.14 22.34 8.09
CA LEU A 246 -19.25 21.30 8.59
C LEU A 246 -18.03 21.22 7.68
N ILE A 247 -16.82 21.14 8.25
CA ILE A 247 -15.58 20.92 7.49
C ILE A 247 -14.92 19.66 8.04
N ALA A 248 -14.90 18.58 7.26
CA ALA A 248 -14.34 17.30 7.67
C ALA A 248 -12.81 17.38 7.81
N THR A 249 -12.25 16.82 8.87
CA THR A 249 -10.81 16.88 9.17
C THR A 249 -10.16 15.50 9.30
N ASP A 250 -10.86 14.51 9.85
CA ASP A 250 -10.31 13.18 10.13
C ASP A 250 -11.35 12.08 9.89
N GLY A 251 -10.92 10.95 9.35
CA GLY A 251 -11.74 9.76 9.14
C GLY A 251 -12.82 9.92 8.06
N VAL A 252 -13.79 8.98 8.06
CA VAL A 252 -14.93 8.98 7.12
C VAL A 252 -16.23 9.18 7.88
N GLY A 253 -16.98 10.21 7.49
CA GLY A 253 -18.27 10.56 8.08
C GLY A 253 -19.42 10.55 7.09
N TYR A 254 -20.62 10.80 7.61
CA TYR A 254 -21.83 10.99 6.85
C TYR A 254 -22.50 12.31 7.23
N HIS A 255 -23.16 12.93 6.25
CA HIS A 255 -24.11 14.02 6.41
C HIS A 255 -25.34 13.75 5.55
N GLN A 256 -26.52 14.19 5.98
CA GLN A 256 -27.73 14.10 5.16
C GLN A 256 -28.69 15.25 5.46
N ILE A 257 -29.21 15.89 4.41
CA ILE A 257 -30.40 16.75 4.47
C ILE A 257 -31.66 15.91 4.24
N GLU A 258 -32.77 16.22 4.92
CA GLU A 258 -34.01 15.46 4.79
C GLU A 258 -34.49 15.37 3.34
N GLY A 259 -34.74 14.14 2.89
CA GLY A 259 -35.18 13.84 1.53
C GLY A 259 -34.08 13.89 0.45
N GLN A 260 -32.83 14.19 0.81
CA GLN A 260 -31.66 14.09 -0.07
C GLN A 260 -30.92 12.76 0.16
N PRO A 261 -30.07 12.32 -0.80
CA PRO A 261 -29.11 11.25 -0.56
C PRO A 261 -28.18 11.57 0.63
N VAL A 262 -27.60 10.52 1.22
CA VAL A 262 -26.52 10.69 2.21
C VAL A 262 -25.23 11.08 1.48
N GLU A 263 -24.60 12.14 1.97
CA GLU A 263 -23.28 12.60 1.57
C GLU A 263 -22.24 11.87 2.44
N VAL A 264 -21.22 11.30 1.79
CA VAL A 264 -20.04 10.73 2.48
C VAL A 264 -18.98 11.81 2.54
N LEU A 265 -18.41 12.05 3.72
CA LEU A 265 -17.45 13.11 3.98
C LEU A 265 -16.07 12.54 4.28
N HIS A 266 -15.06 13.03 3.56
CA HIS A 266 -13.65 12.75 3.73
C HIS A 266 -12.91 14.04 4.15
N PRO A 267 -11.68 13.98 4.66
CA PRO A 267 -10.96 15.17 5.09
C PRO A 267 -10.79 16.22 3.97
N GLY A 268 -11.17 17.45 4.27
CA GLY A 268 -11.22 18.57 3.31
C GLY A 268 -12.60 18.80 2.68
N ASP A 269 -13.54 17.86 2.78
CA ASP A 269 -14.92 18.06 2.32
C ASP A 269 -15.66 19.08 3.21
N VAL A 270 -16.56 19.84 2.58
CA VAL A 270 -17.42 20.83 3.25
C VAL A 270 -18.89 20.48 3.03
N ALA A 271 -19.61 20.20 4.12
CA ALA A 271 -21.05 20.03 4.09
C ALA A 271 -21.76 21.32 4.53
N TYR A 272 -22.82 21.67 3.80
CA TYR A 272 -23.58 22.91 4.00
C TYR A 272 -24.99 22.58 4.49
N CYS A 273 -25.36 23.08 5.67
CA CYS A 273 -26.65 22.85 6.30
C CYS A 273 -27.46 24.16 6.29
N PRO A 274 -28.37 24.40 5.33
CA PRO A 274 -28.99 25.71 5.19
C PRO A 274 -29.88 26.11 6.38
N PRO A 275 -30.09 27.41 6.65
CA PRO A 275 -30.85 27.87 7.81
C PRO A 275 -32.27 27.29 7.87
N GLY A 276 -32.58 26.59 8.97
CA GLY A 276 -33.86 25.93 9.22
C GLY A 276 -34.08 24.59 8.49
N VAL A 277 -33.09 24.07 7.77
CA VAL A 277 -33.18 22.78 7.07
C VAL A 277 -32.80 21.63 7.99
N LYS A 278 -33.59 20.54 7.96
CA LYS A 278 -33.37 19.38 8.83
C LYS A 278 -32.26 18.49 8.27
N HIS A 279 -31.27 18.17 9.09
CA HIS A 279 -30.11 17.38 8.74
C HIS A 279 -29.63 16.51 9.91
N TRP A 280 -28.80 15.51 9.64
CA TRP A 280 -28.00 14.78 10.65
C TRP A 280 -26.58 14.55 10.11
N HIS A 281 -25.65 14.26 11.01
CA HIS A 281 -24.28 13.90 10.65
C HIS A 281 -23.61 13.03 11.74
N GLY A 282 -22.47 12.42 11.39
CA GLY A 282 -21.64 11.64 12.31
C GLY A 282 -20.63 10.74 11.61
N GLY A 283 -20.04 9.81 12.34
CA GLY A 283 -19.07 8.86 11.81
C GLY A 283 -19.69 7.75 10.97
N SER A 284 -18.86 7.15 10.11
CA SER A 284 -19.12 5.85 9.49
C SER A 284 -18.93 4.71 10.50
N ALA A 285 -19.35 3.49 10.15
CA ALA A 285 -19.34 2.35 11.06
C ALA A 285 -17.93 1.96 11.53
N ASP A 286 -16.94 2.07 10.64
CA ASP A 286 -15.59 1.52 10.82
C ASP A 286 -14.52 2.61 11.11
N SER A 287 -14.92 3.88 11.16
CA SER A 287 -14.00 5.02 11.33
C SER A 287 -14.53 6.02 12.36
N SER A 288 -13.67 6.42 13.30
CA SER A 288 -13.89 7.65 14.07
C SER A 288 -13.90 8.82 13.10
N PHE A 289 -14.78 9.80 13.30
CA PHE A 289 -14.91 10.95 12.41
C PHE A 289 -14.74 12.25 13.18
N ALA A 290 -13.97 13.19 12.63
CA ALA A 290 -13.84 14.53 13.17
C ALA A 290 -14.15 15.59 12.13
N HIS A 291 -14.80 16.66 12.57
CA HIS A 291 -15.05 17.84 11.76
C HIS A 291 -15.06 19.12 12.59
N ILE A 292 -14.74 20.23 11.95
CA ILE A 292 -15.07 21.56 12.46
C ILE A 292 -16.56 21.80 12.19
N ALA A 293 -17.29 22.34 13.16
CA ALA A 293 -18.68 22.74 13.07
C ALA A 293 -18.80 24.24 13.33
N VAL A 294 -19.42 24.96 12.39
CA VAL A 294 -19.65 26.40 12.48
C VAL A 294 -21.13 26.67 12.46
N ASN A 295 -21.68 27.19 13.56
CA ASN A 295 -23.06 27.64 13.60
C ASN A 295 -23.15 29.03 12.95
N THR A 296 -23.66 29.08 11.73
CA THR A 296 -23.71 30.29 10.91
C THR A 296 -24.83 31.22 11.37
N ASN A 297 -24.75 32.52 11.05
CA ASN A 297 -25.70 33.55 11.50
C ASN A 297 -25.99 33.45 13.03
N PRO A 298 -25.00 33.64 13.91
CA PRO A 298 -25.10 33.36 15.34
C PRO A 298 -26.19 34.19 16.08
N GLU A 299 -26.62 35.32 15.50
CA GLU A 299 -27.76 36.10 15.99
C GLU A 299 -29.12 35.37 15.84
N ARG A 300 -29.18 34.36 14.97
CA ARG A 300 -30.34 33.46 14.77
C ARG A 300 -30.16 32.17 15.56
N SER A 301 -29.98 32.30 16.87
CA SER A 301 -29.82 31.16 17.77
C SER A 301 -31.07 30.27 17.86
N GLY A 302 -30.88 28.95 17.81
CA GLY A 302 -31.94 27.97 17.97
C GLY A 302 -31.60 26.63 17.32
N VAL A 303 -31.81 25.53 18.05
CA VAL A 303 -31.68 24.16 17.57
C VAL A 303 -32.94 23.39 17.90
N GLU A 304 -33.59 22.80 16.89
CA GLU A 304 -34.72 21.88 17.09
C GLU A 304 -34.25 20.45 16.79
N TRP A 305 -34.48 19.53 17.72
CA TRP A 305 -34.07 18.13 17.63
C TRP A 305 -35.27 17.22 17.38
N PHE A 306 -35.06 16.18 16.59
CA PHE A 306 -36.06 15.20 16.19
C PHE A 306 -35.60 13.78 16.53
N ASP A 307 -36.37 12.77 16.13
CA ASP A 307 -35.97 11.37 16.19
C ASP A 307 -34.73 11.10 15.32
N ARG A 308 -33.99 10.02 15.60
CA ARG A 308 -32.84 9.57 14.80
C ARG A 308 -33.32 8.76 13.60
N ILE A 309 -32.48 8.62 12.56
CA ILE A 309 -32.60 7.47 11.66
C ILE A 309 -32.54 6.15 12.45
N SER A 310 -33.18 5.11 11.95
CA SER A 310 -33.13 3.79 12.58
C SER A 310 -31.77 3.11 12.36
N ASP A 311 -31.38 2.22 13.27
CA ASP A 311 -30.20 1.36 13.10
C ASP A 311 -30.23 0.58 11.77
N ALA A 312 -31.43 0.24 11.27
CA ALA A 312 -31.58 -0.49 10.02
C ALA A 312 -31.28 0.38 8.80
N GLU A 313 -31.67 1.66 8.82
CA GLU A 313 -31.26 2.64 7.81
C GLU A 313 -29.76 2.91 7.92
N TYR A 314 -29.22 3.12 9.13
CA TYR A 314 -27.79 3.35 9.31
C TYR A 314 -26.92 2.16 8.85
N ARG A 315 -27.34 0.91 9.11
CA ARG A 315 -26.66 -0.29 8.57
C ARG A 315 -26.75 -0.44 7.05
N GLN A 316 -27.66 0.26 6.38
CA GLN A 316 -27.64 0.38 4.92
C GLN A 316 -26.63 1.44 4.47
N LEU A 317 -26.35 2.46 5.28
CA LEU A 317 -25.29 3.44 5.01
C LEU A 317 -23.90 2.85 5.22
N SER A 318 -23.72 1.95 6.19
CA SER A 318 -22.50 1.13 6.31
C SER A 318 -22.33 0.10 5.17
N SER A 319 -23.13 0.18 4.10
CA SER A 319 -22.83 -0.46 2.81
C SER A 319 -22.08 0.46 1.83
N ALA A 320 -21.71 1.68 2.26
CA ALA A 320 -20.50 2.37 1.79
C ALA A 320 -19.29 1.56 2.24
N SER A 321 -19.12 0.43 1.57
CA SER A 321 -18.24 -0.64 1.98
C SER A 321 -16.79 -0.19 1.86
N SER A 322 -15.96 -0.51 2.85
CA SER A 322 -14.50 -0.35 2.77
C SER A 322 -13.87 -1.24 1.70
N ALA A 323 -14.61 -2.18 1.12
CA ALA A 323 -14.23 -2.97 -0.04
C ALA A 323 -15.40 -3.19 -1.01
N PHE A 324 -15.15 -3.25 -2.31
CA PHE A 324 -16.17 -3.71 -3.26
C PHE A 324 -16.54 -5.17 -2.97
N SER A 325 -17.84 -5.51 -3.06
CA SER A 325 -18.36 -6.82 -2.62
C SER A 325 -17.95 -8.02 -3.48
N ASP A 326 -17.36 -7.78 -4.65
CA ASP A 326 -16.79 -8.76 -5.57
C ASP A 326 -15.25 -8.64 -5.66
N VAL A 327 -14.61 -7.96 -4.71
CA VAL A 327 -13.16 -7.83 -4.58
C VAL A 327 -12.71 -8.64 -3.36
N PRO A 328 -12.13 -9.83 -3.56
CA PRO A 328 -11.50 -10.60 -2.49
C PRO A 328 -10.41 -9.76 -1.79
N ALA A 329 -10.28 -9.88 -0.47
CA ALA A 329 -9.34 -9.08 0.31
C ALA A 329 -7.87 -9.34 -0.05
N ASP A 330 -7.59 -10.53 -0.56
CA ASP A 330 -6.30 -11.05 -1.05
C ASP A 330 -6.04 -10.75 -2.55
N ALA A 331 -6.99 -10.15 -3.26
CA ALA A 331 -6.78 -9.83 -4.67
C ALA A 331 -5.66 -8.77 -4.84
N TRP A 332 -4.80 -8.93 -5.85
CA TRP A 332 -3.67 -8.01 -6.12
C TRP A 332 -4.10 -6.55 -6.35
N TYR A 333 -5.35 -6.33 -6.74
CA TYR A 333 -5.97 -5.01 -6.90
C TYR A 333 -6.82 -4.57 -5.70
N ALA A 334 -6.95 -5.38 -4.64
CA ALA A 334 -7.84 -5.11 -3.51
C ALA A 334 -7.50 -3.79 -2.83
N GLN A 335 -6.24 -3.59 -2.43
CA GLN A 335 -5.78 -2.34 -1.82
C GLN A 335 -6.10 -1.13 -2.70
N ALA A 336 -5.81 -1.20 -4.01
CA ALA A 336 -6.02 -0.10 -4.93
C ALA A 336 -7.50 0.19 -5.21
N ALA A 337 -8.30 -0.85 -5.43
CA ALA A 337 -9.73 -0.72 -5.66
C ALA A 337 -10.44 -0.18 -4.42
N ASN A 338 -10.11 -0.72 -3.25
CA ASN A 338 -10.69 -0.34 -1.97
C ASN A 338 -10.25 1.09 -1.58
N TRP A 339 -9.00 1.48 -1.86
CA TRP A 339 -8.56 2.88 -1.75
C TRP A 339 -9.30 3.80 -2.73
N CYS A 340 -9.44 3.40 -4.00
CA CYS A 340 -10.22 4.19 -4.95
C CYS A 340 -11.69 4.34 -4.52
N LEU A 341 -12.26 3.36 -3.82
CA LEU A 341 -13.59 3.42 -3.21
C LEU A 341 -13.61 4.34 -1.99
N SER A 342 -12.64 4.20 -1.07
CA SER A 342 -12.51 5.01 0.15
C SER A 342 -12.04 6.44 -0.08
N GLN A 343 -11.77 6.81 -1.33
CA GLN A 343 -11.49 8.19 -1.78
C GLN A 343 -12.55 8.69 -2.77
N GLY A 344 -13.62 7.92 -2.99
CA GLY A 344 -14.70 8.26 -3.92
C GLY A 344 -14.30 8.30 -5.41
N ILE A 345 -13.06 7.96 -5.77
CA ILE A 345 -12.54 7.97 -7.15
C ILE A 345 -13.30 6.93 -8.01
N LEU A 346 -13.44 5.71 -7.49
CA LEU A 346 -14.35 4.69 -8.00
C LEU A 346 -15.52 4.55 -7.04
N THR A 347 -16.71 4.23 -7.55
CA THR A 347 -17.95 4.24 -6.77
C THR A 347 -18.84 3.04 -7.08
N GLY A 348 -19.79 2.77 -6.18
CA GLY A 348 -20.69 1.61 -6.24
C GLY A 348 -20.26 0.47 -5.31
N THR A 349 -21.09 -0.57 -5.23
CA THR A 349 -20.87 -1.73 -4.33
C THR A 349 -20.14 -2.90 -5.00
N VAL A 350 -19.94 -2.85 -6.32
CA VAL A 350 -19.36 -3.93 -7.14
C VAL A 350 -18.33 -3.30 -8.08
N LEU A 351 -17.08 -3.78 -8.04
CA LEU A 351 -16.02 -3.33 -8.94
C LEU A 351 -16.23 -3.86 -10.35
N SER A 352 -16.63 -5.12 -10.51
CA SER A 352 -16.49 -5.92 -11.74
C SER A 352 -15.04 -5.92 -12.24
N PRO A 353 -14.10 -6.58 -11.54
CA PRO A 353 -12.66 -6.44 -11.75
C PRO A 353 -12.22 -6.70 -13.20
N ASP A 354 -12.70 -7.79 -13.81
CA ASP A 354 -12.40 -8.16 -15.20
C ASP A 354 -13.22 -7.38 -16.25
N GLY A 355 -14.18 -6.57 -15.79
CA GLY A 355 -14.98 -5.71 -16.65
C GLY A 355 -14.13 -4.66 -17.34
N THR A 356 -14.51 -4.29 -18.57
CA THR A 356 -13.82 -3.27 -19.36
C THR A 356 -13.88 -1.89 -18.70
N MET A 357 -12.75 -1.18 -18.63
CA MET A 357 -12.71 0.23 -18.23
C MET A 357 -13.03 1.12 -19.44
N THR A 358 -14.06 1.96 -19.35
CA THR A 358 -14.53 2.83 -20.44
C THR A 358 -14.03 4.26 -20.31
N ARG A 359 -14.05 5.01 -21.42
CA ARG A 359 -13.62 6.42 -21.48
C ARG A 359 -14.41 7.30 -20.52
N ALA A 360 -15.72 7.10 -20.42
CA ALA A 360 -16.56 7.84 -19.48
C ALA A 360 -16.17 7.56 -18.02
N THR A 361 -15.93 6.30 -17.63
CA THR A 361 -15.54 5.97 -16.25
C THR A 361 -14.16 6.54 -15.89
N VAL A 362 -13.19 6.56 -16.81
CA VAL A 362 -11.89 7.21 -16.54
C VAL A 362 -12.05 8.72 -16.38
N SER A 363 -12.86 9.38 -17.22
CA SER A 363 -13.17 10.81 -17.04
C SER A 363 -13.83 11.10 -15.70
N ASP A 364 -14.78 10.26 -15.29
CA ASP A 364 -15.54 10.34 -14.05
C ASP A 364 -14.66 10.14 -12.81
N ALA A 365 -13.74 9.17 -12.85
CA ALA A 365 -12.77 8.93 -11.78
C ALA A 365 -11.80 10.11 -11.58
N LEU A 366 -11.23 10.65 -12.66
CA LEU A 366 -10.31 11.80 -12.58
C LEU A 366 -11.05 13.10 -12.20
N TYR A 367 -12.30 13.28 -12.64
CA TYR A 367 -13.13 14.40 -12.22
C TYR A 367 -13.43 14.37 -10.72
N ARG A 368 -13.69 13.19 -10.13
CA ARG A 368 -13.85 13.03 -8.68
C ARG A 368 -12.56 13.25 -7.92
N ALA A 369 -11.42 12.78 -8.45
CA ALA A 369 -10.10 13.02 -7.85
C ALA A 369 -9.75 14.52 -7.71
N GLU A 370 -10.34 15.37 -8.56
CA GLU A 370 -10.22 16.84 -8.51
C GLU A 370 -11.29 17.53 -7.64
N GLY A 371 -12.08 16.77 -6.86
CA GLY A 371 -13.16 17.32 -6.03
C GLY A 371 -14.42 17.70 -6.83
N SER A 372 -14.63 17.12 -8.02
CA SER A 372 -15.80 17.35 -8.88
C SER A 372 -16.10 18.83 -9.20
N PRO A 373 -15.13 19.60 -9.72
CA PRO A 373 -15.23 21.06 -9.84
C PRO A 373 -16.30 21.53 -10.84
N ALA A 374 -16.97 22.64 -10.53
CA ALA A 374 -18.05 23.19 -11.34
C ALA A 374 -17.62 23.48 -12.79
N VAL A 375 -18.37 22.98 -13.77
CA VAL A 375 -18.05 23.11 -15.21
C VAL A 375 -18.88 24.24 -15.85
N PRO A 376 -18.26 25.37 -16.29
CA PRO A 376 -19.02 26.55 -16.73
C PRO A 376 -19.85 26.36 -18.01
N SER A 377 -19.49 25.38 -18.85
CA SER A 377 -20.22 25.03 -20.07
C SER A 377 -19.98 23.58 -20.44
N ALA A 378 -21.05 22.80 -20.65
CA ALA A 378 -20.92 21.41 -21.08
C ALA A 378 -20.29 21.31 -22.49
N ALA A 379 -19.31 20.41 -22.67
CA ALA A 379 -18.79 20.07 -23.98
C ALA A 379 -19.84 19.22 -24.71
N SER A 380 -20.42 19.73 -25.79
CA SER A 380 -21.52 19.07 -26.49
C SER A 380 -21.00 18.01 -27.45
N PHE A 381 -20.95 16.76 -26.98
CA PHE A 381 -20.73 15.58 -27.81
C PHE A 381 -22.09 14.92 -28.15
N PRO A 382 -22.39 14.54 -29.40
CA PRO A 382 -23.69 13.99 -29.79
C PRO A 382 -24.06 12.67 -29.10
N ASP A 383 -23.08 11.93 -28.59
CA ASP A 383 -23.23 10.65 -27.90
C ASP A 383 -23.04 10.76 -26.37
N VAL A 384 -23.08 11.98 -25.81
CA VAL A 384 -23.08 12.23 -24.35
C VAL A 384 -24.38 12.97 -24.00
N PRO A 385 -25.44 12.26 -23.58
CA PRO A 385 -26.72 12.89 -23.26
C PRO A 385 -26.59 13.90 -22.12
N ALA A 386 -27.18 15.08 -22.29
CA ALA A 386 -27.27 16.08 -21.22
C ALA A 386 -28.03 15.49 -20.02
N GLY A 387 -27.41 15.49 -18.84
CA GLY A 387 -27.95 14.88 -17.62
C GLY A 387 -27.56 13.40 -17.39
N SER A 388 -26.70 12.80 -18.23
CA SER A 388 -26.06 11.53 -17.86
C SER A 388 -25.07 11.72 -16.70
N GLN A 389 -24.88 10.69 -15.88
CA GLN A 389 -24.04 10.77 -14.67
C GLN A 389 -22.59 11.24 -14.93
N TYR A 390 -22.05 10.96 -16.11
CA TYR A 390 -20.70 11.33 -16.54
C TYR A 390 -20.63 12.62 -17.40
N ALA A 391 -21.76 13.30 -17.68
CA ALA A 391 -21.78 14.45 -18.59
C ALA A 391 -20.89 15.61 -18.12
N ASN A 392 -20.87 15.89 -16.81
CA ASN A 392 -20.01 16.91 -16.21
C ASN A 392 -18.53 16.50 -16.29
N ALA A 393 -18.20 15.27 -15.90
CA ALA A 393 -16.85 14.73 -15.96
C ALA A 393 -16.25 14.74 -17.38
N VAL A 394 -17.03 14.33 -18.38
CA VAL A 394 -16.63 14.39 -19.79
C VAL A 394 -16.41 15.84 -20.25
N SER A 395 -17.28 16.76 -19.83
CA SER A 395 -17.16 18.18 -20.15
C SER A 395 -15.92 18.81 -19.51
N TRP A 396 -15.64 18.48 -18.24
CA TRP A 396 -14.43 18.87 -17.53
C TRP A 396 -13.16 18.31 -18.17
N ALA A 397 -13.15 17.02 -18.51
CA ALA A 397 -11.98 16.36 -19.11
C ALA A 397 -11.68 16.93 -20.51
N ALA A 398 -12.70 17.31 -21.27
CA ALA A 398 -12.55 18.00 -22.55
C ALA A 398 -12.07 19.46 -22.38
N ALA A 399 -12.62 20.21 -21.41
CA ALA A 399 -12.26 21.60 -21.16
C ALA A 399 -10.80 21.75 -20.67
N ASN A 400 -10.32 20.82 -19.85
CA ASN A 400 -8.95 20.81 -19.31
C ASN A 400 -7.95 20.04 -20.21
N GLY A 401 -8.38 19.55 -21.38
CA GLY A 401 -7.51 18.84 -22.33
C GLY A 401 -7.06 17.44 -21.89
N VAL A 402 -7.58 16.92 -20.78
CA VAL A 402 -7.31 15.56 -20.26
C VAL A 402 -7.77 14.50 -21.28
N MET A 403 -8.98 14.65 -21.82
CA MET A 403 -9.53 13.74 -22.83
C MET A 403 -10.37 14.47 -23.88
N SER A 404 -9.99 14.36 -25.15
CA SER A 404 -10.78 14.85 -26.29
C SER A 404 -11.71 13.77 -26.85
N GLY A 405 -12.76 14.20 -27.55
CA GLY A 405 -13.50 13.34 -28.48
C GLY A 405 -12.69 13.01 -29.74
N TYR A 406 -13.28 12.19 -30.61
CA TYR A 406 -12.71 11.79 -31.90
C TYR A 406 -13.04 12.79 -33.02
N ASP A 407 -12.32 12.67 -34.15
CA ASP A 407 -12.49 13.54 -35.34
C ASP A 407 -13.91 13.53 -35.95
N ASN A 408 -14.72 12.51 -35.65
CA ASN A 408 -16.13 12.42 -36.05
C ASN A 408 -17.09 13.21 -35.14
N GLY A 409 -16.58 13.92 -34.13
CA GLY A 409 -17.34 14.73 -33.19
C GLY A 409 -17.94 13.97 -32.00
N ARG A 410 -17.74 12.64 -31.92
CA ARG A 410 -18.20 11.81 -30.80
C ARG A 410 -17.19 11.77 -29.66
N PHE A 411 -17.65 11.55 -28.43
CA PHE A 411 -16.77 11.27 -27.30
C PHE A 411 -16.38 9.78 -27.20
N GLY A 412 -17.28 8.87 -27.57
CA GLY A 412 -17.06 7.43 -27.36
C GLY A 412 -17.14 7.04 -25.88
N ALA A 413 -18.22 7.45 -25.18
CA ALA A 413 -18.36 7.29 -23.73
C ALA A 413 -18.15 5.85 -23.24
N ASP A 414 -18.76 4.88 -23.94
CA ASP A 414 -18.71 3.46 -23.58
C ASP A 414 -17.56 2.69 -24.23
N ASP A 415 -16.73 3.34 -25.05
CA ASP A 415 -15.62 2.67 -25.74
C ASP A 415 -14.51 2.29 -24.72
N PRO A 416 -13.85 1.12 -24.90
CA PRO A 416 -12.74 0.69 -24.05
C PRO A 416 -11.56 1.68 -24.08
N VAL A 417 -10.93 1.88 -22.94
CA VAL A 417 -9.64 2.58 -22.85
C VAL A 417 -8.51 1.58 -23.05
N THR A 418 -7.67 1.82 -24.04
CA THR A 418 -6.43 1.05 -24.27
C THR A 418 -5.29 1.53 -23.37
N ARG A 419 -4.27 0.70 -23.15
CA ARG A 419 -3.10 1.05 -22.33
C ARG A 419 -2.34 2.28 -22.84
N GLU A 420 -2.16 2.45 -24.14
CA GLU A 420 -1.53 3.67 -24.70
C GLU A 420 -2.41 4.93 -24.50
N GLN A 421 -3.73 4.77 -24.49
CA GLN A 421 -4.66 5.86 -24.21
C GLN A 421 -4.64 6.24 -22.73
N MET A 422 -4.61 5.29 -21.80
CA MET A 422 -4.52 5.57 -20.36
C MET A 422 -3.24 6.35 -20.02
N ALA A 423 -2.09 5.92 -20.54
CA ALA A 423 -0.84 6.67 -20.41
C ALA A 423 -0.98 8.09 -20.98
N SER A 424 -1.61 8.24 -22.16
CA SER A 424 -1.87 9.55 -22.79
C SER A 424 -2.84 10.44 -21.99
N ILE A 425 -3.80 9.86 -21.28
CA ILE A 425 -4.78 10.57 -20.45
C ILE A 425 -4.10 11.10 -19.19
N LEU A 426 -3.39 10.23 -18.46
CA LEU A 426 -2.67 10.62 -17.24
C LEU A 426 -1.53 11.59 -17.53
N TRP A 427 -0.84 11.45 -18.66
CA TRP A 427 0.19 12.41 -19.09
C TRP A 427 -0.38 13.81 -19.33
N ARG A 428 -1.56 13.93 -19.95
CA ARG A 428 -2.23 15.22 -20.14
C ARG A 428 -2.73 15.81 -18.82
N TYR A 429 -3.28 14.95 -17.97
CA TYR A 429 -3.72 15.31 -16.62
C TYR A 429 -2.56 15.81 -15.75
N ALA A 430 -1.36 15.24 -15.91
CA ALA A 430 -0.10 15.72 -15.31
C ALA A 430 0.47 17.02 -15.93
N GLY A 431 -0.25 17.71 -16.81
CA GLY A 431 0.22 18.93 -17.48
C GLY A 431 1.09 18.70 -18.73
N SER A 432 1.12 17.48 -19.29
CA SER A 432 1.91 17.10 -20.47
C SER A 432 3.44 17.30 -20.33
N PRO A 433 4.08 16.81 -19.25
CA PRO A 433 5.51 16.99 -18.99
C PRO A 433 6.42 16.35 -20.05
N SER A 434 7.60 16.91 -20.27
CA SER A 434 8.58 16.33 -21.19
C SER A 434 9.21 15.06 -20.63
N ALA A 435 9.37 14.02 -21.46
CA ALA A 435 10.10 12.80 -21.13
C ALA A 435 11.21 12.51 -22.15
N ALA A 436 12.27 11.83 -21.69
CA ALA A 436 13.28 11.25 -22.55
C ALA A 436 12.73 9.99 -23.24
N ALA A 437 13.13 9.74 -24.49
CA ALA A 437 12.69 8.55 -25.19
C ALA A 437 13.31 7.27 -24.59
N GLY A 438 12.48 6.30 -24.22
CA GLY A 438 12.90 4.95 -23.86
C GLY A 438 12.66 3.97 -25.01
N THR A 439 13.25 2.77 -24.92
CA THR A 439 13.13 1.70 -25.92
C THR A 439 13.11 0.29 -25.30
N ASP A 440 12.60 0.19 -24.08
CA ASP A 440 12.81 -0.99 -23.23
C ASP A 440 11.77 -2.09 -23.48
N PHE A 441 10.60 -1.79 -24.06
CA PHE A 441 9.57 -2.80 -24.33
C PHE A 441 9.79 -3.52 -25.67
N ALA A 442 9.56 -4.83 -25.70
CA ALA A 442 9.76 -5.68 -26.87
C ALA A 442 8.80 -5.36 -28.05
N ASP A 443 7.67 -4.70 -27.77
CA ASP A 443 6.68 -4.22 -28.75
C ASP A 443 6.65 -2.68 -28.89
N GLU A 444 7.72 -1.98 -28.53
CA GLU A 444 7.85 -0.51 -28.61
C GLU A 444 7.38 0.06 -29.97
N GLY A 445 7.63 -0.65 -31.07
CA GLY A 445 7.19 -0.29 -32.42
C GLY A 445 5.67 -0.31 -32.67
N SER A 446 4.89 -0.92 -31.78
CA SER A 446 3.42 -0.98 -31.83
C SER A 446 2.74 0.22 -31.14
N ILE A 447 3.49 1.01 -30.37
CA ILE A 447 2.99 2.21 -29.68
C ILE A 447 2.68 3.28 -30.73
N ALA A 448 1.49 3.87 -30.67
CA ALA A 448 1.13 4.92 -31.62
C ALA A 448 2.00 6.17 -31.43
N ALA A 449 2.36 6.83 -32.52
CA ALA A 449 3.22 8.03 -32.50
C ALA A 449 2.66 9.18 -31.64
N TYR A 450 1.34 9.26 -31.44
CA TYR A 450 0.72 10.26 -30.54
C TYR A 450 0.90 9.94 -29.05
N ALA A 451 1.10 8.67 -28.71
CA ALA A 451 1.19 8.17 -27.34
C ALA A 451 2.64 8.02 -26.86
N LYS A 452 3.63 7.96 -27.77
CA LYS A 452 5.02 7.61 -27.40
C LYS A 452 5.59 8.45 -26.24
N THR A 453 5.54 9.78 -26.31
CA THR A 453 6.04 10.64 -25.21
C THR A 453 5.30 10.40 -23.89
N ALA A 454 4.00 10.08 -23.94
CA ALA A 454 3.21 9.77 -22.75
C ALA A 454 3.54 8.39 -22.17
N VAL A 455 3.85 7.39 -23.00
CA VAL A 455 4.31 6.06 -22.55
C VAL A 455 5.74 6.15 -22.01
N ASP A 456 6.63 6.90 -22.67
CA ASP A 456 7.98 7.20 -22.20
C ASP A 456 7.94 7.89 -20.82
N TRP A 457 7.07 8.89 -20.65
CA TRP A 457 6.83 9.54 -19.35
C TRP A 457 6.27 8.57 -18.30
N ALA A 458 5.22 7.83 -18.65
CA ALA A 458 4.54 6.94 -17.72
C ALA A 458 5.46 5.80 -17.25
N ARG A 459 6.34 5.28 -18.12
CA ARG A 459 7.40 4.33 -17.76
C ARG A 459 8.40 4.98 -16.80
N ALA A 460 8.91 6.16 -17.14
CA ALA A 460 9.90 6.87 -16.32
C ALA A 460 9.41 7.27 -14.91
N ASN A 461 8.10 7.29 -14.69
CA ASN A 461 7.46 7.61 -13.40
C ASN A 461 6.78 6.39 -12.74
N GLY A 462 6.99 5.17 -13.27
CA GLY A 462 6.42 3.93 -12.69
C GLY A 462 4.91 3.78 -12.82
N ILE A 463 4.26 4.59 -13.67
CA ILE A 463 2.80 4.62 -13.86
C ILE A 463 2.33 3.48 -14.76
N VAL A 464 3.17 3.02 -15.69
CA VAL A 464 2.91 1.85 -16.53
C VAL A 464 4.15 0.95 -16.64
N ASN A 465 3.94 -0.34 -16.38
CA ASN A 465 4.95 -1.38 -16.49
C ASN A 465 4.70 -2.28 -17.70
N GLY A 466 5.74 -3.02 -18.09
CA GLY A 466 5.63 -4.09 -19.08
C GLY A 466 4.91 -5.31 -18.52
N ARG A 467 4.28 -6.07 -19.42
CA ARG A 467 3.71 -7.40 -19.22
C ARG A 467 4.78 -8.47 -19.46
N GLU A 468 4.39 -9.72 -19.29
CA GLU A 468 5.17 -10.90 -19.67
C GLU A 468 5.81 -10.74 -21.06
N GLY A 469 7.04 -11.25 -21.22
CA GLY A 469 7.83 -11.04 -22.45
C GLY A 469 8.30 -9.59 -22.64
N ASN A 470 8.20 -8.75 -21.61
CA ASN A 470 8.58 -7.33 -21.62
C ASN A 470 7.75 -6.50 -22.63
N LEU A 471 6.45 -6.78 -22.73
CA LEU A 471 5.52 -6.16 -23.69
C LEU A 471 4.74 -5.01 -23.05
N PHE A 472 4.66 -3.85 -23.69
CA PHE A 472 3.75 -2.79 -23.27
C PHE A 472 2.28 -3.17 -23.49
N ASP A 473 1.97 -3.89 -24.57
CA ASP A 473 0.64 -4.08 -25.14
C ASP A 473 -0.15 -2.75 -25.28
N PRO A 474 0.23 -1.90 -26.26
CA PRO A 474 -0.39 -0.59 -26.44
C PRO A 474 -1.87 -0.64 -26.80
N LYS A 475 -2.34 -1.74 -27.40
CA LYS A 475 -3.72 -1.86 -27.95
C LYS A 475 -4.64 -2.68 -27.04
N GLY A 476 -4.10 -3.41 -26.06
CA GLY A 476 -4.87 -4.07 -25.02
C GLY A 476 -5.78 -3.10 -24.29
N SER A 477 -7.05 -3.50 -24.15
CA SER A 477 -8.03 -2.79 -23.32
C SER A 477 -7.71 -3.01 -21.84
N LEU A 478 -7.95 -2.00 -21.01
CA LEU A 478 -7.80 -2.13 -19.56
C LEU A 478 -9.04 -2.77 -18.93
N THR A 479 -8.81 -3.67 -17.98
CA THR A 479 -9.82 -4.09 -17.02
C THR A 479 -10.02 -3.01 -15.95
N ARG A 480 -11.11 -3.10 -15.18
CA ARG A 480 -11.41 -2.16 -14.09
C ARG A 480 -10.48 -2.36 -12.89
N SER A 481 -10.00 -3.57 -12.63
CA SER A 481 -8.92 -3.85 -11.67
C SER A 481 -7.59 -3.19 -12.08
N GLN A 482 -7.16 -3.36 -13.33
CA GLN A 482 -5.94 -2.72 -13.84
C GLN A 482 -6.03 -1.19 -13.79
N ALA A 483 -7.17 -0.63 -14.16
CA ALA A 483 -7.39 0.81 -14.10
C ALA A 483 -7.41 1.34 -12.65
N ALA A 484 -7.98 0.61 -11.69
CA ALA A 484 -7.94 0.97 -10.27
C ALA A 484 -6.49 1.03 -9.74
N VAL A 485 -5.65 0.06 -10.08
CA VAL A 485 -4.23 0.05 -9.69
C VAL A 485 -3.43 1.19 -10.32
N ILE A 486 -3.65 1.49 -11.60
CA ILE A 486 -2.99 2.63 -12.27
C ILE A 486 -3.45 3.96 -11.65
N LEU A 487 -4.75 4.12 -11.36
CA LEU A 487 -5.29 5.32 -10.70
C LEU A 487 -4.75 5.47 -9.27
N TYR A 488 -4.72 4.39 -8.49
CA TYR A 488 -4.13 4.35 -7.14
C TYR A 488 -2.65 4.78 -7.16
N GLY A 489 -1.82 4.14 -7.98
CA GLY A 489 -0.39 4.43 -8.05
C GLY A 489 -0.10 5.89 -8.43
N TYR A 490 -0.84 6.43 -9.40
CA TYR A 490 -0.70 7.82 -9.83
C TYR A 490 -1.23 8.83 -8.79
N LEU A 491 -2.47 8.66 -8.33
CA LEU A 491 -3.16 9.65 -7.48
C LEU A 491 -2.67 9.66 -6.03
N ASN A 492 -2.27 8.51 -5.48
CA ASN A 492 -1.61 8.42 -4.18
C ASN A 492 -0.12 8.90 -4.24
N GLY A 493 0.28 9.52 -5.37
CA GLY A 493 1.62 10.02 -5.67
C GLY A 493 2.72 8.95 -5.67
N ASN A 494 2.33 7.68 -5.69
CA ASN A 494 3.17 6.59 -5.23
C ASN A 494 4.00 6.03 -6.40
N ALA A 495 5.11 6.72 -6.69
CA ALA A 495 6.20 6.22 -7.55
C ALA A 495 6.80 4.88 -7.06
N ALA A 496 6.40 4.41 -5.88
CA ALA A 496 6.42 3.00 -5.48
C ALA A 496 5.17 2.68 -4.64
N GLY A 497 3.99 2.73 -5.26
CA GLY A 497 2.83 1.96 -4.85
C GLY A 497 2.73 0.80 -5.81
N THR A 498 3.27 -0.36 -5.43
CA THR A 498 3.45 -1.50 -6.33
C THR A 498 2.13 -1.89 -6.99
N ALA A 499 2.02 -1.62 -8.30
CA ALA A 499 1.79 -2.74 -9.18
C ALA A 499 3.05 -3.60 -9.09
N PRO A 500 3.07 -4.72 -8.33
CA PRO A 500 4.12 -5.69 -8.51
C PRO A 500 4.03 -6.11 -9.98
N ALA A 501 5.16 -6.17 -10.68
CA ALA A 501 5.30 -6.16 -12.15
C ALA A 501 4.13 -5.54 -12.98
N GLU A 502 3.15 -6.20 -13.59
CA GLU A 502 2.26 -7.29 -13.15
C GLU A 502 3.03 -8.56 -12.63
N THR A 503 3.13 -8.83 -11.29
CA THR A 503 3.50 -10.17 -10.76
C THR A 503 2.34 -11.04 -11.18
N GLY A 504 2.51 -11.65 -12.35
CA GLY A 504 1.83 -12.89 -12.67
C GLY A 504 2.01 -13.74 -11.43
N LYS A 505 0.88 -14.03 -10.77
CA LYS A 505 0.82 -14.67 -9.46
C LYS A 505 1.87 -15.79 -9.45
N SER A 506 2.73 -15.86 -8.43
CA SER A 506 3.97 -16.66 -8.44
C SER A 506 3.79 -17.95 -9.24
N VAL A 507 4.50 -18.06 -10.38
CA VAL A 507 4.17 -19.08 -11.38
C VAL A 507 4.51 -20.44 -10.82
N VAL A 508 3.53 -21.33 -10.82
CA VAL A 508 3.70 -22.74 -10.46
C VAL A 508 3.44 -23.56 -11.71
N TYR A 509 4.52 -24.07 -12.29
CA TYR A 509 4.44 -25.01 -13.41
C TYR A 509 3.99 -26.37 -12.90
N MET A 510 3.16 -27.07 -13.67
CA MET A 510 2.56 -28.34 -13.30
C MET A 510 2.53 -29.30 -14.49
N THR A 511 2.98 -30.54 -14.28
CA THR A 511 2.76 -31.67 -15.21
C THR A 511 2.14 -32.84 -14.46
N THR A 512 1.22 -33.55 -15.10
CA THR A 512 0.68 -34.82 -14.61
C THR A 512 1.57 -36.02 -14.97
N ASP A 513 2.60 -35.84 -15.81
CA ASP A 513 3.58 -36.88 -16.13
C ASP A 513 4.62 -37.02 -15.01
N ILE A 514 4.41 -37.99 -14.13
CA ILE A 514 5.35 -38.33 -13.06
C ILE A 514 6.43 -39.29 -13.58
N SER A 515 7.26 -38.77 -14.47
CA SER A 515 8.39 -39.44 -15.10
C SER A 515 9.69 -38.63 -14.93
N PRO A 516 10.87 -39.23 -15.19
CA PRO A 516 12.13 -38.48 -15.26
C PRO A 516 12.09 -37.35 -16.30
N GLU A 517 11.32 -37.53 -17.37
CA GLU A 517 11.08 -36.55 -18.43
C GLU A 517 10.17 -35.40 -17.96
N GLY A 518 9.07 -35.70 -17.26
CA GLY A 518 8.18 -34.69 -16.67
C GLY A 518 8.85 -33.88 -15.56
N LEU A 519 9.68 -34.52 -14.73
CA LEU A 519 10.50 -33.82 -13.73
C LEU A 519 11.51 -32.87 -14.40
N MET A 520 12.14 -33.31 -15.49
CA MET A 520 13.02 -32.46 -16.31
C MET A 520 12.26 -31.30 -16.96
N ALA A 521 11.05 -31.52 -17.46
CA ALA A 521 10.20 -30.46 -18.01
C ALA A 521 9.80 -29.42 -16.95
N ALA A 522 9.43 -29.85 -15.75
CA ALA A 522 9.14 -28.98 -14.62
C ALA A 522 10.37 -28.16 -14.18
N TYR A 523 11.56 -28.76 -14.20
CA TYR A 523 12.82 -28.05 -13.95
C TYR A 523 13.15 -27.03 -15.06
N ASP A 524 13.12 -27.44 -16.33
CA ASP A 524 13.48 -26.57 -17.47
C ASP A 524 12.49 -25.38 -17.59
N ALA A 525 11.22 -25.57 -17.19
CA ALA A 525 10.20 -24.52 -17.15
C ALA A 525 10.53 -23.37 -16.17
N LEU A 526 11.31 -23.63 -15.11
CA LEU A 526 11.78 -22.59 -14.18
C LEU A 526 12.72 -21.58 -14.86
N GLY A 527 13.32 -21.92 -16.00
CA GLY A 527 14.34 -21.10 -16.67
C GLY A 527 15.62 -20.89 -15.85
N TRP A 528 15.78 -21.61 -14.74
CA TRP A 528 16.85 -21.41 -13.78
C TRP A 528 18.14 -22.12 -14.18
N THR A 529 19.29 -21.50 -13.91
CA THR A 529 20.60 -22.10 -14.09
C THR A 529 21.41 -21.84 -12.83
N PRO A 530 21.84 -22.90 -12.10
CA PRO A 530 22.62 -22.72 -10.89
C PRO A 530 23.97 -22.08 -11.18
N THR A 531 24.50 -21.38 -10.18
CA THR A 531 25.88 -20.87 -10.17
C THR A 531 26.69 -21.61 -9.12
N GLY A 532 27.98 -21.84 -9.38
CA GLY A 532 28.91 -22.45 -8.43
C GLY A 532 28.60 -23.91 -8.03
N LYS A 533 28.92 -24.28 -6.78
CA LYS A 533 28.67 -25.63 -6.22
C LYS A 533 27.17 -25.76 -5.93
N THR A 534 26.52 -26.76 -6.52
CA THR A 534 25.06 -26.94 -6.41
C THR A 534 24.70 -28.05 -5.43
N ALA A 535 23.85 -27.73 -4.46
CA ALA A 535 23.21 -28.69 -3.58
C ALA A 535 21.84 -29.11 -4.13
N VAL A 536 21.49 -30.39 -4.01
CA VAL A 536 20.13 -30.90 -4.20
C VAL A 536 19.59 -31.33 -2.85
N LYS A 537 18.64 -30.55 -2.31
CA LYS A 537 18.06 -30.81 -1.00
C LYS A 537 16.83 -31.72 -1.13
N LEU A 538 16.90 -32.90 -0.53
CA LEU A 538 15.80 -33.87 -0.48
C LEU A 538 15.73 -34.60 0.88
N SER A 539 14.81 -35.55 1.02
CA SER A 539 14.75 -36.50 2.14
C SER A 539 15.11 -37.90 1.64
N THR A 540 16.17 -38.49 2.20
CA THR A 540 16.61 -39.86 1.89
C THR A 540 15.64 -40.94 2.37
N GLY A 541 14.70 -40.60 3.25
CA GLY A 541 13.68 -41.52 3.77
C GLY A 541 14.16 -42.32 4.98
N GLU A 542 13.31 -42.43 6.00
CA GLU A 542 13.57 -43.25 7.18
C GLU A 542 13.27 -44.74 6.91
N PRO A 543 14.17 -45.68 7.22
CA PRO A 543 13.87 -47.12 7.12
C PRO A 543 12.86 -47.56 8.21
N PRO A 544 12.11 -48.67 8.00
CA PRO A 544 12.24 -49.62 6.89
C PRO A 544 11.34 -49.37 5.67
N ALA A 545 10.34 -48.48 5.74
CA ALA A 545 9.26 -48.43 4.76
C ALA A 545 8.78 -47.00 4.37
N SER A 546 9.63 -45.98 4.49
CA SER A 546 9.29 -44.64 3.97
C SER A 546 9.07 -44.62 2.46
N ASN A 547 8.24 -43.69 2.00
CA ASN A 547 7.87 -43.52 0.60
C ASN A 547 8.74 -42.43 -0.06
N TYR A 548 10.07 -42.49 0.09
CA TYR A 548 10.98 -41.46 -0.45
C TYR A 548 10.96 -41.38 -1.99
N LEU A 549 11.44 -40.27 -2.55
CA LEU A 549 11.57 -40.11 -4.00
C LEU A 549 12.56 -41.13 -4.56
N ASP A 550 12.10 -41.91 -5.53
CA ASP A 550 12.94 -42.89 -6.24
C ASP A 550 14.16 -42.19 -6.87
N PRO A 551 15.41 -42.63 -6.57
CA PRO A 551 16.60 -42.09 -7.21
C PRO A 551 16.53 -42.09 -8.74
N GLN A 552 15.86 -43.06 -9.36
CA GLN A 552 15.71 -43.14 -10.82
C GLN A 552 14.79 -42.04 -11.38
N LEU A 553 13.79 -41.59 -10.61
CA LEU A 553 12.93 -40.46 -10.98
C LEU A 553 13.72 -39.16 -11.03
N ILE A 554 14.60 -38.94 -10.03
CA ILE A 554 15.34 -37.68 -9.87
C ILE A 554 16.71 -37.64 -10.56
N GLN A 555 17.26 -38.79 -10.98
CA GLN A 555 18.63 -38.91 -11.50
C GLN A 555 18.97 -37.84 -12.56
N ASN A 556 18.07 -37.67 -13.54
CA ASN A 556 18.30 -36.77 -14.67
C ASN A 556 18.47 -35.31 -14.23
N VAL A 557 17.61 -34.80 -13.33
CA VAL A 557 17.70 -33.41 -12.87
C VAL A 557 18.90 -33.19 -11.95
N VAL A 558 19.22 -34.16 -11.08
CA VAL A 558 20.40 -34.11 -10.21
C VAL A 558 21.69 -34.03 -11.03
N GLN A 559 21.80 -34.87 -12.07
CA GLN A 559 22.97 -34.89 -12.95
C GLN A 559 23.02 -33.67 -13.88
N LYS A 560 21.88 -33.17 -14.34
CA LYS A 560 21.73 -31.93 -15.12
C LYS A 560 22.30 -30.71 -14.40
N VAL A 561 22.09 -30.59 -13.09
CA VAL A 561 22.62 -29.49 -12.27
C VAL A 561 24.02 -29.75 -11.71
N ASN A 562 24.62 -30.92 -12.00
CA ASN A 562 25.87 -31.41 -11.38
C ASN A 562 25.81 -31.30 -9.84
N GLY A 563 24.69 -31.74 -9.27
CA GLY A 563 24.35 -31.51 -7.87
C GLY A 563 24.92 -32.57 -6.92
N THR A 564 25.30 -32.12 -5.73
CA THR A 564 25.52 -32.99 -4.56
C THR A 564 24.21 -33.12 -3.79
N ILE A 565 23.76 -34.32 -3.47
CA ILE A 565 22.58 -34.55 -2.63
C ILE A 565 22.93 -34.18 -1.19
N VAL A 566 22.09 -33.36 -0.54
CA VAL A 566 22.33 -32.88 0.83
C VAL A 566 21.16 -33.14 1.76
N GLU A 567 21.45 -33.49 3.01
CA GLU A 567 20.46 -33.60 4.10
C GLU A 567 21.14 -33.29 5.46
N CYS A 568 20.35 -33.06 6.52
CA CYS A 568 20.83 -32.94 7.90
C CYS A 568 20.22 -34.06 8.76
N ASN A 569 20.98 -34.59 9.72
CA ASN A 569 20.54 -35.65 10.62
C ASN A 569 19.22 -35.33 11.36
N THR A 570 18.41 -36.36 11.65
CA THR A 570 17.16 -36.19 12.39
C THR A 570 17.43 -35.94 13.88
N ALA A 571 16.65 -35.04 14.51
CA ALA A 571 16.70 -34.78 15.96
C ALA A 571 15.76 -35.69 16.77
N TYR A 572 14.90 -36.41 16.07
CA TYR A 572 13.95 -37.40 16.59
C TYR A 572 14.40 -38.79 16.13
N GLY A 573 14.21 -39.78 17.01
CA GLY A 573 14.84 -41.10 16.93
C GLY A 573 14.65 -41.83 15.60
N GLY A 574 15.72 -42.50 15.14
CA GLY A 574 15.75 -43.19 13.86
C GLY A 574 17.19 -43.54 13.45
N SER A 575 17.34 -44.24 12.33
CA SER A 575 18.61 -44.55 11.69
C SER A 575 19.34 -43.28 11.23
N ARG A 576 18.60 -42.24 10.82
CA ARG A 576 19.16 -40.97 10.31
C ARG A 576 19.52 -39.95 11.40
N THR A 577 19.55 -40.35 12.66
CA THR A 577 20.08 -39.55 13.80
C THR A 577 21.61 -39.54 13.86
N SER A 578 22.26 -40.54 13.27
CA SER A 578 23.71 -40.72 13.29
C SER A 578 24.27 -40.61 11.87
N THR A 579 25.19 -39.67 11.63
CA THR A 579 25.82 -39.43 10.32
C THR A 579 26.25 -40.71 9.60
N ALA A 580 26.95 -41.62 10.28
CA ALA A 580 27.44 -42.85 9.67
C ALA A 580 26.29 -43.80 9.23
N MET A 581 25.20 -43.84 9.99
CA MET A 581 24.00 -44.59 9.63
C MET A 581 23.18 -43.85 8.56
N HIS A 582 23.14 -42.52 8.59
CA HIS A 582 22.46 -41.70 7.58
C HIS A 582 23.10 -41.86 6.19
N TYR A 583 24.44 -41.83 6.11
CA TYR A 583 25.16 -42.18 4.87
C TYR A 583 24.87 -43.61 4.41
N GLN A 584 24.75 -44.57 5.34
CA GLN A 584 24.39 -45.95 5.01
C GLN A 584 22.94 -46.06 4.49
N VAL A 585 21.98 -45.32 5.06
CA VAL A 585 20.60 -45.23 4.56
C VAL A 585 20.56 -44.61 3.16
N ALA A 586 21.25 -43.48 2.93
CA ALA A 586 21.32 -42.85 1.62
C ALA A 586 21.88 -43.80 0.54
N LYS A 587 22.83 -44.66 0.93
CA LYS A 587 23.39 -45.72 0.09
C LYS A 587 22.41 -46.89 -0.14
N ASP A 588 21.79 -47.40 0.92
CA ASP A 588 20.86 -48.53 0.83
C ASP A 588 19.58 -48.17 0.05
N HIS A 589 19.21 -46.89 0.04
CA HIS A 589 18.12 -46.33 -0.77
C HIS A 589 18.57 -45.85 -2.16
N GLY A 590 19.84 -46.07 -2.56
CA GLY A 590 20.34 -45.84 -3.93
C GLY A 590 20.78 -44.41 -4.28
N PHE A 591 20.66 -43.44 -3.39
CA PHE A 591 21.02 -42.04 -3.69
C PHE A 591 22.53 -41.87 -4.02
N THR A 592 23.41 -42.65 -3.38
CA THR A 592 24.85 -42.63 -3.69
C THR A 592 25.22 -43.24 -5.05
N GLU A 593 24.26 -43.83 -5.78
CA GLU A 593 24.49 -44.36 -7.13
C GLU A 593 24.29 -43.27 -8.21
N ILE A 594 23.54 -42.21 -7.91
CA ILE A 594 23.19 -41.14 -8.86
C ILE A 594 24.02 -39.86 -8.67
N ALA A 595 24.49 -39.58 -7.45
CA ALA A 595 25.29 -38.41 -7.09
C ALA A 595 26.08 -38.62 -5.78
N ASP A 596 27.03 -37.72 -5.50
CA ASP A 596 27.63 -37.61 -4.17
C ASP A 596 26.56 -37.18 -3.15
N VAL A 597 26.67 -37.69 -1.92
CA VAL A 597 25.80 -37.33 -0.78
C VAL A 597 26.64 -36.65 0.29
N VAL A 598 26.12 -35.60 0.94
CA VAL A 598 26.73 -34.93 2.10
C VAL A 598 25.69 -34.71 3.20
N ILE A 599 26.04 -35.09 4.44
CA ILE A 599 25.24 -34.79 5.63
C ILE A 599 25.72 -33.46 6.23
N LEU A 600 25.00 -32.36 5.97
CA LEU A 600 25.50 -31.00 6.19
C LEU A 600 25.83 -30.68 7.66
N ASP A 601 25.20 -31.37 8.62
CA ASP A 601 25.42 -31.19 10.06
C ASP A 601 26.37 -32.23 10.68
N GLU A 602 27.20 -32.91 9.87
CA GLU A 602 28.13 -33.92 10.38
C GLU A 602 29.29 -33.36 11.23
N ASN A 603 29.59 -32.07 11.12
CA ASN A 603 30.64 -31.40 11.89
C ASN A 603 30.09 -30.35 12.87
N GLY A 604 28.88 -29.82 12.64
CA GLY A 604 28.23 -28.86 13.52
C GLY A 604 27.08 -28.08 12.89
N SER A 605 26.82 -26.90 13.43
CA SER A 605 25.79 -25.95 13.00
C SER A 605 26.41 -24.66 12.44
N MET A 606 25.81 -24.08 11.40
CA MET A 606 26.01 -22.69 10.96
C MET A 606 24.76 -21.88 11.33
N SER A 607 24.95 -20.66 11.84
CA SER A 607 23.85 -19.74 12.16
C SER A 607 23.51 -18.83 10.99
N LEU A 608 22.21 -18.73 10.67
CA LEU A 608 21.62 -17.76 9.76
C LEU A 608 20.75 -16.77 10.57
N PRO A 609 20.86 -15.46 10.35
CA PRO A 609 20.00 -14.48 11.03
C PRO A 609 18.56 -14.60 10.52
N VAL A 610 17.59 -14.54 11.44
CA VAL A 610 16.16 -14.46 11.09
C VAL A 610 15.75 -12.99 11.05
N SER A 611 15.11 -12.56 9.96
CA SER A 611 14.65 -11.18 9.77
C SER A 611 13.13 -11.14 9.55
N GLY A 612 12.43 -10.31 10.33
CA GLY A 612 10.97 -10.18 10.30
C GLY A 612 10.20 -11.21 11.14
N GLY A 613 10.87 -12.22 11.70
CA GLY A 613 10.27 -13.23 12.56
C GLY A 613 9.91 -12.75 13.98
N THR A 614 8.97 -13.43 14.61
CA THR A 614 8.52 -13.22 15.99
C THR A 614 9.00 -14.31 16.95
N ARG A 615 9.43 -15.48 16.44
CA ARG A 615 9.79 -16.66 17.25
C ARG A 615 11.30 -16.91 17.32
N LEU A 616 11.99 -16.86 16.19
CA LEU A 616 13.41 -17.15 16.07
C LEU A 616 14.23 -15.87 15.88
N GLN A 617 15.38 -15.81 16.56
CA GLN A 617 16.41 -14.78 16.31
C GLN A 617 17.47 -15.29 15.33
N GLU A 618 17.71 -16.60 15.33
CA GLU A 618 18.61 -17.31 14.44
C GLU A 618 18.03 -18.67 14.03
N ASN A 619 18.47 -19.17 12.88
CA ASN A 619 18.22 -20.52 12.41
C ASN A 619 19.56 -21.25 12.29
N LEU A 620 19.67 -22.42 12.93
CA LEU A 620 20.89 -23.23 12.92
C LEU A 620 20.80 -24.31 11.84
N VAL A 621 21.38 -24.04 10.67
CA VAL A 621 21.53 -25.01 9.57
C VAL A 621 22.78 -25.87 9.76
N GLY A 622 22.96 -26.94 8.98
CA GLY A 622 24.21 -27.72 9.02
C GLY A 622 25.44 -26.90 8.63
N GLU A 623 26.59 -27.13 9.28
CA GLU A 623 27.84 -26.38 9.06
C GLU A 623 28.25 -26.29 7.58
N HIS A 624 28.11 -27.38 6.81
CA HIS A 624 28.49 -27.40 5.39
C HIS A 624 27.50 -26.67 4.46
N PHE A 625 26.41 -26.09 4.97
CA PHE A 625 25.42 -25.35 4.17
C PHE A 625 26.06 -24.22 3.35
N GLY A 626 26.96 -23.45 3.97
CA GLY A 626 27.66 -22.33 3.36
C GLY A 626 28.74 -22.72 2.33
N GLU A 627 28.97 -24.02 2.08
CA GLU A 627 29.86 -24.48 1.00
C GLU A 627 29.20 -24.49 -0.38
N TYR A 628 27.88 -24.34 -0.45
CA TYR A 628 27.10 -24.44 -1.69
C TYR A 628 26.57 -23.07 -2.11
N ASP A 629 26.82 -22.72 -3.36
CA ASP A 629 26.44 -21.44 -3.94
C ASP A 629 24.95 -21.43 -4.33
N SER A 630 24.42 -22.58 -4.79
CA SER A 630 23.04 -22.73 -5.29
C SER A 630 22.33 -23.99 -4.76
N TYR A 631 21.01 -23.94 -4.62
CA TYR A 631 20.18 -25.04 -4.10
C TYR A 631 18.99 -25.38 -5.03
N LEU A 632 18.87 -26.64 -5.42
CA LEU A 632 17.64 -27.22 -5.97
C LEU A 632 16.93 -28.00 -4.87
N VAL A 633 15.72 -27.61 -4.51
CA VAL A 633 14.93 -28.28 -3.46
C VAL A 633 13.95 -29.25 -4.10
N LEU A 634 14.17 -30.55 -3.89
CA LEU A 634 13.26 -31.61 -4.32
C LEU A 634 12.50 -32.13 -3.09
N SER A 635 11.22 -31.81 -3.02
CA SER A 635 10.34 -32.23 -1.93
C SER A 635 9.38 -33.30 -2.41
N HIS A 636 9.22 -34.36 -1.62
CA HIS A 636 8.06 -35.23 -1.75
C HIS A 636 6.93 -34.62 -0.93
N PHE A 637 5.96 -33.99 -1.60
CA PHE A 637 4.83 -33.38 -0.92
C PHE A 637 3.93 -34.46 -0.31
N LYS A 638 3.59 -34.34 0.97
CA LYS A 638 2.75 -35.30 1.71
C LYS A 638 2.29 -34.74 3.05
N GLY A 639 1.53 -35.51 3.82
CA GLY A 639 1.15 -35.13 5.19
C GLY A 639 2.32 -35.15 6.18
N HIS A 640 2.18 -34.43 7.29
CA HIS A 640 3.18 -34.41 8.38
C HIS A 640 2.50 -34.44 9.76
N ALA A 641 3.03 -35.26 10.66
CA ALA A 641 2.40 -35.54 11.96
C ALA A 641 2.23 -34.31 12.87
N MET A 642 3.12 -33.30 12.74
CA MET A 642 3.02 -32.02 13.46
C MET A 642 2.75 -30.81 12.55
N ALA A 643 3.13 -30.84 11.28
CA ALA A 643 3.07 -29.65 10.40
C ALA A 643 1.84 -29.63 9.49
N GLY A 644 0.98 -30.66 9.58
CA GLY A 644 -0.12 -30.88 8.64
C GLY A 644 0.38 -31.47 7.32
N PHE A 645 1.32 -30.79 6.65
CA PHE A 645 1.98 -31.25 5.44
C PHE A 645 3.50 -31.06 5.52
N GLY A 646 4.22 -31.63 4.55
CA GLY A 646 5.64 -31.40 4.33
C GLY A 646 5.89 -31.14 2.85
N GLY A 647 6.12 -29.88 2.50
CA GLY A 647 6.49 -29.43 1.15
C GLY A 647 7.82 -28.67 1.14
N ALA A 648 7.99 -27.76 0.19
CA ALA A 648 9.16 -26.92 0.00
C ALA A 648 9.54 -26.14 1.27
N VAL A 649 8.58 -25.47 1.93
CA VAL A 649 8.83 -24.65 3.13
C VAL A 649 9.39 -25.49 4.27
N LYS A 650 8.84 -26.70 4.48
CA LYS A 650 9.34 -27.66 5.48
C LYS A 650 10.73 -28.22 5.13
N ASN A 651 11.03 -28.36 3.85
CA ASN A 651 12.29 -28.93 3.36
C ASN A 651 13.45 -27.93 3.52
N ILE A 652 13.22 -26.63 3.30
CA ILE A 652 14.22 -25.58 3.55
C ILE A 652 14.38 -25.18 5.01
N SER A 653 13.36 -25.36 5.84
CA SER A 653 13.43 -25.10 7.28
C SER A 653 14.02 -26.32 8.03
N ILE A 654 13.17 -27.25 8.45
CA ILE A 654 13.54 -28.44 9.23
C ILE A 654 14.52 -29.33 8.47
N GLY A 655 14.40 -29.41 7.14
CA GLY A 655 15.29 -30.25 6.33
C GLY A 655 16.74 -29.79 6.31
N LEU A 656 17.00 -28.48 6.37
CA LEU A 656 18.36 -27.90 6.38
C LEU A 656 18.85 -27.54 7.79
N GLY A 657 17.95 -27.40 8.76
CA GLY A 657 18.32 -27.27 10.17
C GLY A 657 19.19 -28.44 10.65
N SER A 658 20.24 -28.17 11.43
CA SER A 658 21.03 -29.21 12.11
C SER A 658 20.17 -29.94 13.16
N GLN A 659 20.66 -31.00 13.80
CA GLN A 659 19.94 -31.60 14.95
C GLN A 659 19.56 -30.57 16.03
N GLU A 660 20.44 -29.59 16.27
CA GLU A 660 20.22 -28.48 17.19
C GLU A 660 19.17 -27.49 16.66
N GLY A 661 19.29 -27.07 15.39
CA GLY A 661 18.32 -26.19 14.73
C GLY A 661 16.93 -26.80 14.61
N LYS A 662 16.83 -28.10 14.38
CA LYS A 662 15.57 -28.84 14.43
C LYS A 662 14.92 -28.75 15.81
N CYS A 663 15.69 -28.79 16.90
CA CYS A 663 15.15 -28.58 18.26
C CYS A 663 14.64 -27.15 18.43
N LEU A 664 15.40 -26.14 17.97
CA LEU A 664 15.00 -24.74 18.04
C LEU A 664 13.70 -24.46 17.29
N ILE A 665 13.57 -24.97 16.05
CA ILE A 665 12.34 -24.84 15.25
C ILE A 665 11.18 -25.54 15.97
N HIS A 666 11.31 -26.81 16.37
CA HIS A 666 10.22 -27.54 17.05
C HIS A 666 9.78 -26.93 18.38
N THR A 667 10.61 -26.08 18.99
CA THR A 667 10.32 -25.43 20.27
C THR A 667 10.19 -23.92 20.17
N ALA A 668 10.10 -23.34 18.97
CA ALA A 668 10.02 -21.89 18.74
C ALA A 668 11.08 -21.10 19.53
N GLY A 669 12.34 -21.54 19.44
CA GLY A 669 13.50 -20.94 20.10
C GLY A 669 13.76 -21.39 21.55
N ASN A 670 12.91 -22.23 22.15
CA ASN A 670 13.02 -22.55 23.59
C ASN A 670 14.02 -23.66 23.95
N SER A 671 14.47 -24.49 23.00
CA SER A 671 15.41 -25.59 23.29
C SER A 671 16.36 -25.91 22.13
N HIS A 672 17.65 -26.04 22.47
CA HIS A 672 18.70 -26.54 21.57
C HIS A 672 18.85 -28.08 21.64
N THR A 673 18.19 -28.76 22.60
CA THR A 673 18.51 -30.16 22.96
C THR A 673 17.31 -31.10 23.00
N SER A 674 16.09 -30.59 22.84
CA SER A 674 14.86 -31.37 22.78
C SER A 674 13.92 -30.77 21.73
N PRO A 675 13.46 -31.55 20.73
CA PRO A 675 12.42 -31.10 19.80
C PRO A 675 11.00 -31.25 20.39
N TRP A 676 10.87 -31.57 21.68
CA TRP A 676 9.59 -31.85 22.33
C TRP A 676 9.20 -30.78 23.34
N GLY A 677 7.90 -30.45 23.40
CA GLY A 677 7.32 -29.54 24.38
C GLY A 677 7.07 -28.11 23.91
N GLY A 678 7.24 -27.83 22.60
CA GLY A 678 6.83 -26.56 22.00
C GLY A 678 5.31 -26.40 21.89
N ASP A 679 4.87 -25.15 21.70
CA ASP A 679 3.51 -24.82 21.28
C ASP A 679 3.30 -25.14 19.78
N GLN A 680 2.07 -25.52 19.41
CA GLN A 680 1.76 -26.00 18.07
C GLN A 680 1.87 -24.89 17.00
N ASP A 681 1.26 -23.73 17.24
CA ASP A 681 1.24 -22.66 16.24
C ASP A 681 2.58 -21.93 16.20
N ALA A 682 3.21 -21.72 17.37
CA ALA A 682 4.58 -21.19 17.44
C ALA A 682 5.61 -22.04 16.69
N PHE A 683 5.41 -23.37 16.63
CA PHE A 683 6.22 -24.27 15.79
C PHE A 683 6.03 -23.99 14.29
N LEU A 684 4.79 -23.80 13.82
CA LEU A 684 4.49 -23.48 12.41
C LEU A 684 5.07 -22.12 12.01
N GLU A 685 4.91 -21.11 12.87
CA GLU A 685 5.49 -19.78 12.67
C GLU A 685 7.03 -19.85 12.58
N SER A 686 7.69 -20.53 13.54
CA SER A 686 9.15 -20.69 13.52
C SER A 686 9.67 -21.49 12.31
N MET A 687 8.84 -22.38 11.74
CA MET A 687 9.17 -23.13 10.54
C MET A 687 9.15 -22.23 9.30
N GLY A 688 8.18 -21.30 9.20
CA GLY A 688 8.17 -20.25 8.19
C GLY A 688 9.39 -19.32 8.29
N GLU A 689 9.73 -18.89 9.51
CA GLU A 689 10.89 -18.03 9.80
C GLU A 689 12.24 -18.68 9.47
N ALA A 690 12.41 -19.95 9.84
CA ALA A 690 13.59 -20.71 9.47
C ALA A 690 13.69 -20.88 7.95
N GLY A 691 12.58 -21.15 7.25
CA GLY A 691 12.54 -21.20 5.79
C GLY A 691 12.94 -19.86 5.16
N LYS A 692 12.43 -18.74 5.70
CA LYS A 692 12.79 -17.39 5.25
C LYS A 692 14.28 -17.12 5.37
N SER A 693 14.91 -17.45 6.50
CA SER A 693 16.36 -17.22 6.69
C SER A 693 17.24 -17.93 5.64
N VAL A 694 16.83 -19.12 5.17
CA VAL A 694 17.50 -19.85 4.10
C VAL A 694 17.28 -19.18 2.74
N SER A 695 16.04 -18.78 2.44
CA SER A 695 15.72 -18.07 1.20
C SER A 695 16.46 -16.73 1.11
N ASP A 696 16.43 -15.93 2.18
CA ASP A 696 17.16 -14.65 2.29
C ASP A 696 18.66 -14.86 2.04
N TYR A 697 19.27 -15.84 2.71
CA TYR A 697 20.70 -16.15 2.54
C TYR A 697 21.05 -16.57 1.10
N LEU A 698 20.10 -17.16 0.37
CA LEU A 698 20.25 -17.61 -1.02
C LEU A 698 19.69 -16.61 -2.05
N GLY A 699 19.40 -15.37 -1.63
CA GLY A 699 18.98 -14.30 -2.54
C GLY A 699 17.55 -14.44 -3.07
N ASN A 700 16.63 -15.02 -2.29
CA ASN A 700 15.18 -15.02 -2.54
C ASN A 700 14.79 -15.38 -3.98
N GLY A 701 15.17 -16.59 -4.40
CA GLY A 701 14.90 -17.13 -5.73
C GLY A 701 16.07 -17.02 -6.72
N GLU A 702 17.08 -16.18 -6.46
CA GLU A 702 18.26 -16.08 -7.32
C GLU A 702 19.08 -17.38 -7.34
N ARG A 703 19.37 -17.94 -6.15
CA ARG A 703 20.22 -19.13 -5.99
C ARG A 703 19.47 -20.31 -5.36
N ILE A 704 18.15 -20.28 -5.32
CA ILE A 704 17.32 -21.39 -4.83
C ILE A 704 16.01 -21.53 -5.62
N VAL A 705 15.66 -22.76 -6.00
CA VAL A 705 14.39 -23.09 -6.65
C VAL A 705 13.80 -24.40 -6.14
N TYR A 706 12.50 -24.60 -6.35
CA TYR A 706 11.70 -25.59 -5.64
C TYR A 706 10.89 -26.48 -6.59
N ILE A 707 10.87 -27.78 -6.34
CA ILE A 707 10.04 -28.77 -7.02
C ILE A 707 9.37 -29.66 -5.98
N ASN A 708 8.04 -29.77 -6.05
CA ASN A 708 7.23 -30.68 -5.25
C ASN A 708 6.73 -31.82 -6.14
N VAL A 709 7.04 -33.06 -5.77
CA VAL A 709 6.48 -34.26 -6.40
C VAL A 709 5.33 -34.77 -5.55
N MET A 710 4.15 -34.95 -6.17
CA MET A 710 2.90 -35.35 -5.54
C MET A 710 2.47 -36.76 -5.98
N ASN A 711 3.33 -37.77 -5.78
CA ASN A 711 2.98 -39.19 -5.94
C ASN A 711 2.92 -39.89 -4.57
N ARG A 712 2.40 -41.13 -4.50
CA ARG A 712 2.34 -41.97 -3.29
C ARG A 712 1.95 -41.17 -2.03
N LEU A 713 0.89 -40.38 -2.15
CA LEU A 713 0.50 -39.36 -1.18
C LEU A 713 -0.05 -40.00 0.12
N SER A 714 0.83 -40.13 1.11
CA SER A 714 0.50 -40.56 2.47
C SER A 714 0.19 -39.36 3.38
N ILE A 715 -0.59 -39.60 4.44
CA ILE A 715 -0.77 -38.63 5.54
C ILE A 715 0.48 -38.49 6.43
N ASP A 716 1.45 -39.40 6.32
CA ASP A 716 2.69 -39.41 7.10
C ASP A 716 3.91 -39.09 6.21
N CYS A 717 4.94 -38.50 6.83
CA CYS A 717 6.10 -37.97 6.11
C CYS A 717 7.21 -39.03 5.96
N ASP A 718 8.14 -38.84 5.02
CA ASP A 718 9.29 -39.75 4.83
C ASP A 718 10.31 -39.74 5.97
N CYS A 719 10.12 -38.89 6.98
CA CYS A 719 10.82 -39.02 8.24
C CYS A 719 10.20 -40.04 9.21
N ASP A 720 9.05 -40.63 8.87
CA ASP A 720 8.51 -41.82 9.52
C ASP A 720 8.98 -43.08 8.77
N GLY A 721 9.51 -44.04 9.52
CA GLY A 721 9.91 -45.34 8.98
C GLY A 721 8.75 -46.29 8.71
N ASN A 722 7.55 -46.00 9.22
CA ASN A 722 6.35 -46.82 9.12
C ASN A 722 5.12 -45.96 8.75
N PRO A 723 5.16 -45.22 7.63
CA PRO A 723 4.07 -44.33 7.24
C PRO A 723 2.78 -45.11 6.95
N SER A 724 1.63 -44.44 7.10
CA SER A 724 0.37 -44.95 6.56
C SER A 724 0.48 -45.21 5.06
N GLU A 725 -0.20 -46.25 4.55
CA GLU A 725 -0.29 -46.49 3.11
C GLU A 725 -0.92 -45.27 2.40
N PRO A 726 -0.44 -44.88 1.20
CA PRO A 726 -1.07 -43.83 0.41
C PRO A 726 -2.53 -44.15 0.08
N ASP A 727 -3.43 -43.24 0.40
CA ASP A 727 -4.87 -43.34 0.12
C ASP A 727 -5.38 -42.27 -0.85
N LEU A 728 -4.56 -41.27 -1.16
CA LEU A 728 -4.76 -40.31 -2.25
C LEU A 728 -3.92 -40.72 -3.48
N HIS A 729 -4.53 -40.61 -4.66
CA HIS A 729 -3.87 -40.92 -5.93
C HIS A 729 -2.75 -39.92 -6.31
N ASP A 730 -1.88 -40.34 -7.21
CA ASP A 730 -0.79 -39.52 -7.74
C ASP A 730 -1.33 -38.31 -8.54
N ILE A 731 -0.92 -37.09 -8.16
CA ILE A 731 -1.42 -35.83 -8.73
C ILE A 731 -0.50 -35.26 -9.83
N GLY A 732 0.82 -35.23 -9.61
CA GLY A 732 1.77 -34.72 -10.59
C GLY A 732 3.08 -34.17 -9.99
N ILE A 733 3.76 -33.33 -10.77
CA ILE A 733 4.99 -32.62 -10.39
C ILE A 733 4.77 -31.11 -10.57
N LEU A 734 5.00 -30.35 -9.50
CA LEU A 734 4.90 -28.89 -9.49
C LEU A 734 6.27 -28.25 -9.27
N ALA A 735 6.53 -27.11 -9.91
CA ALA A 735 7.78 -26.36 -9.76
C ALA A 735 7.55 -24.84 -9.68
N SER A 736 8.29 -24.16 -8.81
CA SER A 736 8.30 -22.69 -8.71
C SER A 736 9.62 -22.13 -8.17
N THR A 737 9.84 -20.83 -8.35
CA THR A 737 10.87 -20.05 -7.65
C THR A 737 10.37 -19.50 -6.31
N ASP A 738 9.08 -19.68 -5.98
CA ASP A 738 8.43 -19.27 -4.73
C ASP A 738 7.97 -20.51 -3.96
N PRO A 739 8.47 -20.76 -2.73
CA PRO A 739 8.14 -21.97 -1.98
C PRO A 739 6.75 -21.92 -1.34
N VAL A 740 6.22 -20.72 -1.05
CA VAL A 740 4.89 -20.53 -0.46
C VAL A 740 3.83 -20.77 -1.53
N ALA A 741 4.03 -20.25 -2.73
CA ALA A 741 3.17 -20.46 -3.89
C ALA A 741 3.10 -21.94 -4.28
N LEU A 742 4.25 -22.61 -4.30
CA LEU A 742 4.36 -24.03 -4.63
C LEU A 742 3.64 -24.92 -3.62
N ASP A 743 3.81 -24.67 -2.32
CA ASP A 743 3.14 -25.43 -1.27
C ASP A 743 1.64 -25.13 -1.23
N GLN A 744 1.21 -23.88 -1.44
CA GLN A 744 -0.22 -23.52 -1.54
C GLN A 744 -0.88 -24.21 -2.75
N ALA A 745 -0.22 -24.24 -3.91
CA ALA A 745 -0.72 -24.94 -5.09
C ALA A 745 -0.89 -26.44 -4.87
N CYS A 746 0.05 -27.08 -4.16
CA CYS A 746 -0.07 -28.48 -3.78
C CYS A 746 -1.26 -28.72 -2.82
N ILE A 747 -1.48 -27.83 -1.85
CA ILE A 747 -2.63 -27.91 -0.93
C ILE A 747 -3.94 -27.73 -1.69
N ASP A 748 -4.05 -26.73 -2.56
CA ASP A 748 -5.27 -26.48 -3.33
C ASP A 748 -5.63 -27.67 -4.24
N LEU A 749 -4.63 -28.35 -4.82
CA LEU A 749 -4.84 -29.60 -5.57
C LEU A 749 -5.30 -30.77 -4.68
N VAL A 750 -4.88 -30.84 -3.41
CA VAL A 750 -5.42 -31.81 -2.44
C VAL A 750 -6.86 -31.48 -2.05
N TYR A 751 -7.18 -30.20 -1.86
CA TYR A 751 -8.54 -29.74 -1.49
C TYR A 751 -9.53 -29.82 -2.67
N ALA A 752 -9.05 -29.80 -3.92
CA ALA A 752 -9.88 -29.93 -5.12
C ALA A 752 -10.37 -31.37 -5.40
N GLN A 753 -9.90 -32.36 -4.63
CA GLN A 753 -10.23 -33.77 -4.83
C GLN A 753 -11.70 -34.08 -4.50
N LYS A 754 -12.26 -35.08 -5.20
CA LYS A 754 -13.70 -35.39 -5.19
C LYS A 754 -13.99 -36.74 -4.56
N ASP A 755 -15.27 -36.96 -4.25
CA ASP A 755 -15.81 -38.24 -3.78
C ASP A 755 -15.15 -38.84 -2.52
N GLY A 756 -14.46 -37.99 -1.73
CA GLY A 756 -13.78 -38.37 -0.49
C GLY A 756 -12.31 -38.77 -0.66
N ASP A 757 -11.80 -38.76 -1.88
CA ASP A 757 -10.37 -38.90 -2.18
C ASP A 757 -9.59 -37.75 -1.53
N GLY A 758 -8.41 -38.02 -0.96
CA GLY A 758 -7.61 -37.03 -0.22
C GLY A 758 -8.15 -36.53 1.14
N ALA A 759 -9.34 -36.96 1.57
CA ALA A 759 -9.97 -36.45 2.81
C ALA A 759 -9.16 -36.72 4.09
N SER A 760 -8.34 -37.78 4.10
CA SER A 760 -7.40 -38.11 5.18
C SER A 760 -6.28 -37.07 5.31
N LEU A 761 -5.75 -36.60 4.18
CA LEU A 761 -4.69 -35.61 4.08
C LEU A 761 -5.22 -34.20 4.38
N VAL A 762 -6.40 -33.85 3.88
CA VAL A 762 -7.12 -32.61 4.28
C VAL A 762 -7.28 -32.58 5.80
N ASN A 763 -7.83 -33.63 6.41
CA ASN A 763 -7.96 -33.72 7.86
C ASN A 763 -6.60 -33.66 8.59
N ARG A 764 -5.52 -34.23 8.04
CA ARG A 764 -4.18 -34.11 8.62
C ARG A 764 -3.68 -32.66 8.59
N ILE A 765 -3.94 -31.92 7.51
CA ILE A 765 -3.59 -30.50 7.38
C ILE A 765 -4.40 -29.66 8.38
N GLU A 766 -5.72 -29.81 8.41
CA GLU A 766 -6.62 -29.01 9.26
C GLU A 766 -6.42 -29.30 10.76
N SER A 767 -6.34 -30.57 11.17
CA SER A 767 -6.15 -30.97 12.57
C SER A 767 -4.76 -30.63 13.16
N ARG A 768 -3.89 -30.04 12.35
CA ARG A 768 -2.57 -29.52 12.71
C ARG A 768 -2.38 -28.04 12.39
N ASN A 769 -3.43 -27.35 11.95
CA ASN A 769 -3.39 -25.95 11.53
C ASN A 769 -2.35 -25.67 10.41
N GLY A 770 -2.05 -26.65 9.54
CA GLY A 770 -0.87 -26.62 8.67
C GLY A 770 -0.78 -25.39 7.76
N LEU A 771 -1.92 -24.89 7.26
CA LEU A 771 -2.03 -23.66 6.46
C LEU A 771 -1.42 -22.43 7.14
N HIS A 772 -1.41 -22.38 8.48
CA HIS A 772 -0.86 -21.28 9.25
C HIS A 772 0.65 -21.06 8.98
N THR A 773 1.37 -22.12 8.60
CA THR A 773 2.77 -21.99 8.13
C THR A 773 2.87 -21.06 6.92
N LEU A 774 1.95 -21.19 5.96
CA LEU A 774 1.97 -20.41 4.71
C LEU A 774 1.42 -19.00 4.93
N GLU A 775 0.49 -18.83 5.85
CA GLU A 775 -0.02 -17.52 6.31
C GLU A 775 1.10 -16.70 6.94
N HIS A 776 1.79 -17.25 7.94
CA HIS A 776 2.92 -16.58 8.58
C HIS A 776 4.05 -16.35 7.58
N ALA A 777 4.37 -17.33 6.72
CA ALA A 777 5.40 -17.21 5.70
C ALA A 777 5.13 -16.07 4.71
N GLU A 778 3.88 -15.85 4.30
CA GLU A 778 3.49 -14.71 3.46
C GLU A 778 3.55 -13.39 4.24
N GLU A 779 3.07 -13.35 5.49
CA GLU A 779 3.13 -12.17 6.35
C GLU A 779 4.57 -11.67 6.57
N ILE A 780 5.51 -12.59 6.84
CA ILE A 780 6.93 -12.25 6.99
C ILE A 780 7.67 -12.06 5.65
N GLY A 781 7.03 -12.32 4.50
CA GLY A 781 7.59 -12.10 3.17
C GLY A 781 8.60 -13.15 2.69
N LEU A 782 8.37 -14.44 2.95
CA LEU A 782 9.11 -15.56 2.32
C LEU A 782 8.67 -15.84 0.88
N GLY A 783 7.41 -15.57 0.55
CA GLY A 783 6.78 -15.85 -0.74
C GLY A 783 5.30 -15.46 -0.69
N SER A 784 4.52 -15.76 -1.74
CA SER A 784 3.08 -15.50 -1.75
C SER A 784 2.24 -16.76 -1.88
N ARG A 785 1.09 -16.78 -1.20
CA ARG A 785 0.03 -17.77 -1.38
C ARG A 785 -0.74 -17.58 -2.69
N SER A 786 -0.59 -16.42 -3.35
CA SER A 786 -1.22 -16.16 -4.65
C SER A 786 -0.35 -16.67 -5.80
N TYR A 787 -0.81 -17.72 -6.48
CA TYR A 787 -0.05 -18.39 -7.54
C TYR A 787 -0.84 -18.55 -8.86
N GLN A 788 -0.13 -18.67 -9.97
CA GLN A 788 -0.69 -19.00 -11.29
C GLN A 788 -0.23 -20.40 -11.66
N LEU A 789 -1.17 -21.35 -11.71
CA LEU A 789 -0.90 -22.70 -12.19
C LEU A 789 -0.75 -22.69 -13.71
N VAL A 790 0.37 -23.19 -14.22
CA VAL A 790 0.66 -23.32 -15.65
C VAL A 790 0.84 -24.80 -15.99
N SER A 791 -0.08 -25.36 -16.78
CA SER A 791 0.05 -26.73 -17.31
C SER A 791 1.22 -26.81 -18.30
N LEU A 792 2.02 -27.87 -18.17
CA LEU A 792 3.04 -28.27 -19.15
C LEU A 792 2.53 -29.36 -20.11
N ASP A 793 1.35 -29.94 -19.82
CA ASP A 793 0.66 -30.99 -20.60
C ASP A 793 -0.26 -30.43 -21.69
#